data_AF-A0A812QZY5-F1
#
_entry.id   AF-A0A812QZY5-F1
#
_cell.length_a   1.000
_cell.length_b   1.000
_cell.length_c   1.000
_cell.angle_alpha   90.00
_cell.angle_beta   90.00
_cell.angle_gamma   90.00
#
_symmetry.space_group_name_H-M   'P 1'
#
loop_
_entity.id
_entity.type
_entity.pdbx_description
1 polymer ?
#
loop_
_entity_poly.entity_id
_entity_poly.type
_entity_poly.pdbx_seq_one_letter_code
_entity_poly.pdbx_strand_id
1 'polypeptide(L)'
;MEAHVLELSVDPCGNIRRALLSALLQLKTVTSLDISGQPLRKAGFVELSSFLRADRKLEILRACDVAAPHTACADMVDFTKAMEINSSLVVLDLRSNRLQPGIAGRLRRTMEEKRSTVPLAFDAKICFLLCNRHLPGHLQLPEVAQVFEASRLYTGGAHSPLFMIFQFCGRPRQLLLDEASGSSPELYDQTHPAWLPARPSVTSRQALLAMRLGRRWDEARADEMDDEDGWPMIPPGSPGVQSLESEMSVESDRWGPLEWLMALLSFSAFSCQFVHRGMPEGAVANVTIARTSAQQFQCHVQCGRPVALLVLLGPSLAATSWNQKSYAFLATESHIVIDIDPYPDDEVMHEFDVDGTSTPDDEGVHERRRSDEVAQMQATRPEIIRAAPVCTVLRGLARPLRGAAGDFYHFSRQTNRLSAFWSHSWHGSAMQKIASIFFFYKATAATVLGTTAAVGADVFFALNLLPGFGAQGRSCWWGVITGCSTYLLVMLFWQPRQLVFLDRVCISQSDPGLQAEGLLSLGAILKSSDSMLVLWDPSWARRLWCVFELAAFLHSRPPGETPRVLIRPTILGFTILAFWFAGVLFACCLYITSQLFSDTSIYYVLILALVPGAGIFFVVAHLVRDFCRSVTTMCHQIGEFRFETAESYCCSTNHRSDSGETMICDREVIQQTINIWFGSVESFEQRVQNEVCDLLSHQLLHRMISYWRLAEATPMFFLLLLDQAAERLHDGLQDDTESFFGVYHLIRGIIYWLAVIPFLMRVLLRVAWMLQAQHPCRLLDWMKTSLILLVACVLVIAFVSLDIFGGFYAFVFTSISLALFTWRYLPVPVPKRAKSTE
;
A
#
# COMPACT_ATOMS: atom_id res chain seq x y z
N MET A 1 -37.33 -12.92 2.67
CA MET A 1 -37.30 -14.02 1.68
C MET A 1 -36.99 -13.41 0.33
N GLU A 2 -35.71 -13.35 -0.04
CA GLU A 2 -35.33 -13.01 -1.42
C GLU A 2 -35.60 -14.25 -2.27
N ALA A 3 -36.58 -14.17 -3.17
CA ALA A 3 -36.86 -15.26 -4.10
C ALA A 3 -35.68 -15.36 -5.07
N HIS A 4 -34.85 -16.40 -4.92
CA HIS A 4 -33.84 -16.75 -5.91
C HIS A 4 -34.57 -17.18 -7.18
N VAL A 5 -34.59 -16.30 -8.18
CA VAL A 5 -35.04 -16.66 -9.54
C VAL A 5 -33.96 -17.57 -10.13
N LEU A 6 -34.21 -18.88 -10.08
CA LEU A 6 -33.27 -19.90 -10.55
C LEU A 6 -33.33 -20.08 -12.08
N GLU A 7 -34.46 -19.77 -12.69
CA GLU A 7 -34.73 -19.97 -14.11
C GLU A 7 -35.44 -18.75 -14.71
N LEU A 8 -34.90 -18.26 -15.82
CA LEU A 8 -35.47 -17.15 -16.58
C LEU A 8 -35.65 -17.57 -18.03
N SER A 9 -36.89 -17.57 -18.51
CA SER A 9 -37.24 -17.74 -19.92
C SER A 9 -37.66 -16.40 -20.52
N VAL A 10 -37.08 -16.03 -21.66
CA VAL A 10 -37.37 -14.77 -22.34
C VAL A 10 -38.29 -15.03 -23.53
N ASP A 11 -39.55 -14.56 -23.43
CA ASP A 11 -40.56 -14.76 -24.49
C ASP A 11 -40.15 -14.12 -25.84
N PRO A 12 -40.46 -14.75 -27.00
CA PRO A 12 -39.98 -14.38 -28.35
C PRO A 12 -40.26 -12.94 -28.82
N CYS A 13 -41.09 -12.19 -28.09
CA CYS A 13 -41.57 -10.87 -28.51
C CYS A 13 -40.64 -9.72 -28.09
N GLY A 14 -39.65 -9.96 -27.22
CA GLY A 14 -38.75 -8.94 -26.70
C GLY A 14 -37.30 -9.15 -27.13
N ASN A 15 -36.81 -8.35 -28.09
CA ASN A 15 -35.38 -8.28 -28.38
C ASN A 15 -34.59 -8.19 -27.07
N ILE A 16 -33.64 -9.10 -26.85
CA ILE A 16 -32.73 -9.04 -25.71
C ILE A 16 -31.96 -7.73 -25.81
N ARG A 17 -32.27 -6.79 -24.91
CA ARG A 17 -31.58 -5.51 -24.79
C ARG A 17 -30.46 -5.65 -23.78
N ARG A 18 -29.35 -4.95 -23.99
CA ARG A 18 -28.24 -4.74 -23.04
C ARG A 18 -28.69 -4.56 -21.59
N ALA A 19 -29.79 -3.84 -21.40
CA ALA A 19 -30.40 -3.59 -20.10
C ALA A 19 -30.74 -4.88 -19.35
N LEU A 20 -31.31 -5.90 -20.00
CA LEU A 20 -31.67 -7.17 -19.36
C LEU A 20 -30.43 -7.94 -18.91
N LEU A 21 -29.43 -8.14 -19.79
CA LEU A 21 -28.19 -8.82 -19.43
C LEU A 21 -27.42 -8.07 -18.34
N SER A 22 -27.44 -6.73 -18.36
CA SER A 22 -26.85 -5.91 -17.31
C SER A 22 -27.58 -6.04 -15.98
N ALA A 23 -28.91 -6.13 -15.99
CA ALA A 23 -29.71 -6.36 -14.79
C ALA A 23 -29.44 -7.77 -14.22
N LEU A 24 -29.29 -8.77 -15.08
CA LEU A 24 -28.94 -10.13 -14.67
C LEU A 24 -27.54 -10.20 -14.03
N LEU A 25 -26.57 -9.46 -14.56
CA LEU A 25 -25.23 -9.33 -13.95
C LEU A 25 -25.27 -8.66 -12.58
N GLN A 26 -26.18 -7.72 -12.37
CA GLN A 26 -26.35 -7.06 -11.07
C GLN A 26 -27.01 -7.98 -10.06
N LEU A 27 -28.02 -8.75 -10.48
CA LEU A 27 -28.78 -9.63 -9.60
C LEU A 27 -27.98 -10.87 -9.17
N LYS A 28 -27.10 -11.42 -10.02
CA LYS A 28 -26.27 -12.60 -9.71
C LYS A 28 -27.06 -13.76 -9.09
N THR A 29 -28.32 -13.95 -9.50
CA THR A 29 -29.22 -14.96 -8.95
C THR A 29 -29.60 -16.05 -9.95
N VAL A 30 -29.48 -15.77 -11.25
CA VAL A 30 -29.97 -16.67 -12.32
C VAL A 30 -28.96 -17.77 -12.63
N THR A 31 -29.41 -19.02 -12.52
CA THR A 31 -28.62 -20.22 -12.83
C THR A 31 -28.97 -20.85 -14.17
N SER A 32 -30.21 -20.65 -14.65
CA SER A 32 -30.69 -21.14 -15.95
C SER A 32 -31.28 -19.98 -16.75
N LEU A 33 -30.79 -19.78 -17.97
CA LEU A 33 -31.24 -18.75 -18.90
C LEU A 33 -31.67 -19.40 -20.20
N ASP A 34 -32.94 -19.22 -20.56
CA ASP A 34 -33.51 -19.64 -21.84
C ASP A 34 -33.83 -18.42 -22.70
N ILE A 35 -33.12 -18.32 -23.82
CA ILE A 35 -33.26 -17.27 -24.83
C ILE A 35 -33.65 -17.87 -26.20
N SER A 36 -34.23 -19.07 -26.19
CA SER A 36 -34.64 -19.74 -27.41
C SER A 36 -35.73 -18.96 -28.16
N GLY A 37 -35.69 -18.97 -29.49
CA GLY A 37 -36.62 -18.24 -30.36
C GLY A 37 -36.36 -16.73 -30.46
N GLN A 38 -35.28 -16.22 -29.86
CA GLN A 38 -34.89 -14.81 -29.94
C GLN A 38 -34.01 -14.56 -31.18
N PRO A 39 -34.31 -13.58 -32.05
CA PRO A 39 -33.43 -13.21 -33.13
C PRO A 39 -32.22 -12.42 -32.60
N LEU A 40 -31.20 -13.10 -32.07
CA LEU A 40 -29.95 -12.45 -31.66
C LEU A 40 -29.20 -11.96 -32.89
N ARG A 41 -29.39 -10.68 -33.22
CA ARG A 41 -28.52 -9.97 -34.17
C ARG A 41 -27.10 -9.90 -33.61
N LYS A 42 -26.14 -9.47 -34.45
CA LYS A 42 -24.73 -9.25 -34.08
C LYS A 42 -24.51 -8.63 -32.69
N ALA A 43 -25.23 -7.55 -32.38
CA ALA A 43 -25.14 -6.88 -31.08
C ALA A 43 -25.51 -7.79 -29.90
N GLY A 44 -26.53 -8.63 -30.06
CA GLY A 44 -26.97 -9.57 -29.04
C GLY A 44 -25.93 -10.65 -28.72
N PHE A 45 -25.21 -11.16 -29.73
CA PHE A 45 -24.12 -12.12 -29.51
C PHE A 45 -22.91 -11.49 -28.81
N VAL A 46 -22.55 -10.24 -29.13
CA VAL A 46 -21.49 -9.51 -28.44
C VAL A 46 -21.85 -9.29 -26.97
N GLU A 47 -23.08 -8.87 -26.71
CA GLU A 47 -23.58 -8.66 -25.34
C GLU A 47 -23.63 -9.97 -24.56
N LEU A 48 -24.14 -11.06 -25.15
CA LEU A 48 -24.15 -12.39 -24.53
C LEU A 48 -22.72 -12.89 -24.25
N SER A 49 -21.78 -12.63 -25.16
CA SER A 49 -20.37 -12.97 -24.96
C SER A 49 -19.76 -12.18 -23.79
N SER A 50 -20.06 -10.88 -23.69
CA SER A 50 -19.63 -10.05 -22.56
C SER A 50 -20.25 -10.52 -21.24
N PHE A 51 -21.52 -10.93 -21.28
CA PHE A 51 -22.25 -11.49 -20.15
C PHE A 51 -21.60 -12.78 -19.65
N LEU A 52 -21.30 -13.73 -20.54
CA LEU A 52 -20.64 -14.99 -20.19
C LEU A 52 -19.22 -14.82 -19.65
N ARG A 53 -18.51 -13.74 -20.01
CA ARG A 53 -17.20 -13.39 -19.42
C ARG A 53 -17.33 -12.83 -18.01
N ALA A 54 -18.38 -12.07 -17.75
CA ALA A 54 -18.58 -11.39 -16.47
C ALA A 54 -19.32 -12.27 -15.44
N ASP A 55 -20.29 -13.08 -15.88
CA ASP A 55 -21.09 -13.93 -15.03
C ASP A 55 -20.35 -15.23 -14.66
N ARG A 56 -20.50 -15.63 -13.39
CA ARG A 56 -19.85 -16.81 -12.81
C ARG A 56 -20.84 -17.78 -12.16
N LYS A 57 -22.14 -17.60 -12.38
CA LYS A 57 -23.21 -18.36 -11.73
C LYS A 57 -24.14 -19.07 -12.70
N LEU A 58 -24.21 -18.64 -13.95
CA LEU A 58 -25.00 -19.29 -14.98
C LEU A 58 -24.45 -20.69 -15.22
N GLU A 59 -25.30 -21.69 -15.03
CA GLU A 59 -25.02 -23.11 -15.24
C GLU A 59 -25.65 -23.61 -16.55
N ILE A 60 -26.83 -23.10 -16.92
CA ILE A 60 -27.58 -23.57 -18.09
C ILE A 60 -27.87 -22.37 -19.00
N LEU A 61 -27.47 -22.48 -20.27
CA LEU A 61 -27.84 -21.54 -21.33
C LEU A 61 -28.50 -22.30 -22.46
N ARG A 62 -29.78 -21.99 -22.72
CA ARG A 62 -30.52 -22.49 -23.87
C ARG A 62 -30.73 -21.37 -24.86
N ALA A 63 -30.29 -21.58 -26.09
CA ALA A 63 -30.34 -20.58 -27.15
C ALA A 63 -30.70 -21.26 -28.46
N CYS A 64 -31.82 -21.97 -28.48
CA CYS A 64 -32.30 -22.70 -29.67
C CYS A 64 -33.03 -21.76 -30.64
N ASP A 65 -32.92 -22.00 -31.95
CA ASP A 65 -33.56 -21.18 -32.99
C ASP A 65 -33.24 -19.67 -32.87
N VAL A 66 -32.00 -19.39 -32.51
CA VAL A 66 -31.47 -18.03 -32.42
C VAL A 66 -30.84 -17.75 -33.77
N ALA A 67 -31.42 -16.81 -34.54
CA ALA A 67 -30.98 -16.48 -35.89
C ALA A 67 -29.49 -16.08 -35.95
N ALA A 68 -28.60 -17.06 -36.02
CA ALA A 68 -27.17 -16.87 -36.10
C ALA A 68 -26.85 -16.22 -37.45
N PRO A 69 -26.13 -15.09 -37.48
CA PRO A 69 -25.88 -14.37 -38.72
C PRO A 69 -25.20 -15.29 -39.74
N HIS A 70 -25.80 -15.44 -40.92
CA HIS A 70 -25.26 -16.25 -42.02
C HIS A 70 -23.88 -15.79 -42.52
N THR A 71 -23.44 -14.59 -42.10
CA THR A 71 -22.22 -13.91 -42.56
C THR A 71 -21.50 -13.20 -41.41
N ALA A 72 -20.79 -13.91 -40.53
CA ALA A 72 -19.59 -13.38 -39.84
C ALA A 72 -18.90 -14.43 -38.96
N CYS A 73 -17.64 -14.74 -39.26
CA CYS A 73 -16.75 -15.55 -38.41
C CYS A 73 -16.39 -14.83 -37.08
N ALA A 74 -16.42 -13.50 -37.05
CA ALA A 74 -15.89 -12.73 -35.91
C ALA A 74 -16.73 -12.83 -34.63
N ASP A 75 -18.06 -12.70 -34.72
CA ASP A 75 -18.92 -12.60 -33.52
C ASP A 75 -19.04 -13.94 -32.78
N MET A 76 -19.15 -15.03 -33.54
CA MET A 76 -19.14 -16.39 -32.98
C MET A 76 -17.76 -16.78 -32.45
N VAL A 77 -16.67 -16.21 -32.98
CA VAL A 77 -15.33 -16.39 -32.41
C VAL A 77 -15.24 -15.73 -31.03
N ASP A 78 -15.82 -14.53 -30.86
CA ASP A 78 -15.85 -13.85 -29.56
C ASP A 78 -16.70 -14.57 -28.52
N PHE A 79 -17.81 -15.19 -28.96
CA PHE A 79 -18.62 -16.10 -28.15
C PHE A 79 -17.82 -17.34 -27.73
N THR A 80 -17.09 -17.94 -28.66
CA THR A 80 -16.22 -19.10 -28.37
C THR A 80 -15.11 -18.72 -27.39
N LYS A 81 -14.50 -17.53 -27.53
CA LYS A 81 -13.51 -17.01 -26.57
C LYS A 81 -14.13 -16.74 -25.20
N ALA A 82 -15.37 -16.24 -25.15
CA ALA A 82 -16.08 -16.07 -23.88
C ALA A 82 -16.28 -17.42 -23.17
N MET A 83 -16.61 -18.47 -23.92
CA MET A 83 -16.74 -19.84 -23.41
C MET A 83 -15.43 -20.44 -22.89
N GLU A 84 -14.29 -20.05 -23.48
CA GLU A 84 -12.96 -20.43 -22.98
C GLU A 84 -12.64 -19.79 -21.63
N ILE A 85 -13.20 -18.63 -21.31
CA ILE A 85 -12.97 -17.95 -20.02
C ILE A 85 -13.99 -18.43 -18.99
N ASN A 86 -15.25 -18.65 -19.40
CA ASN A 86 -16.33 -19.03 -18.50
C ASN A 86 -16.01 -20.36 -17.77
N SER A 87 -16.25 -20.36 -16.45
CA SER A 87 -15.97 -21.48 -15.56
C SER A 87 -17.21 -22.05 -14.87
N SER A 88 -18.42 -21.57 -15.16
CA SER A 88 -19.66 -21.95 -14.48
C SER A 88 -20.63 -22.73 -15.37
N LEU A 89 -20.60 -22.52 -16.68
CA LEU A 89 -21.58 -23.10 -17.59
C LEU A 89 -21.41 -24.63 -17.70
N VAL A 90 -22.46 -25.33 -17.32
CA VAL A 90 -22.61 -26.79 -17.36
C VAL A 90 -23.26 -27.21 -18.67
N VAL A 91 -24.38 -26.59 -19.04
CA VAL A 91 -25.16 -26.97 -20.23
C VAL A 91 -25.24 -25.80 -21.20
N LEU A 92 -24.83 -26.05 -22.45
CA LEU A 92 -25.02 -25.13 -23.57
C LEU A 92 -25.87 -25.82 -24.64
N ASP A 93 -27.12 -25.39 -24.79
CA ASP A 93 -28.03 -25.89 -25.81
C ASP A 93 -28.12 -24.92 -26.98
N LEU A 94 -27.59 -25.36 -28.12
CA LEU A 94 -27.59 -24.63 -29.38
C LEU A 94 -28.24 -25.44 -30.50
N ARG A 95 -29.12 -26.40 -30.17
CA ARG A 95 -29.93 -27.11 -31.17
C ARG A 95 -30.83 -26.15 -31.95
N SER A 96 -31.25 -26.57 -33.13
CA SER A 96 -32.01 -25.76 -34.09
C SER A 96 -31.29 -24.52 -34.64
N ASN A 97 -29.99 -24.36 -34.40
CA ASN A 97 -29.20 -23.27 -34.98
C ASN A 97 -28.38 -23.74 -36.19
N ARG A 98 -28.39 -22.94 -37.27
CA ARG A 98 -27.53 -23.18 -38.44
C ARG A 98 -26.08 -22.74 -38.16
N LEU A 99 -25.31 -23.58 -37.47
CA LEU A 99 -23.90 -23.32 -37.18
C LEU A 99 -22.98 -23.82 -38.30
N GLN A 100 -21.95 -23.03 -38.61
CA GLN A 100 -20.89 -23.52 -39.50
C GLN A 100 -20.09 -24.66 -38.84
N PRO A 101 -19.67 -25.70 -39.60
CA PRO A 101 -18.93 -26.83 -39.06
C PRO A 101 -17.67 -26.44 -38.27
N GLY A 102 -16.96 -25.39 -38.71
CA GLY A 102 -15.77 -24.89 -38.02
C GLY A 102 -16.03 -24.31 -36.62
N ILE A 103 -17.19 -23.68 -36.42
CA ILE A 103 -17.59 -23.13 -35.11
C ILE A 103 -18.05 -24.26 -34.19
N ALA A 104 -18.86 -25.19 -34.71
CA ALA A 104 -19.27 -26.39 -33.98
C ALA A 104 -18.05 -27.19 -33.49
N GLY A 105 -17.05 -27.40 -34.35
CA GLY A 105 -15.81 -28.07 -33.98
C GLY A 105 -15.00 -27.33 -32.91
N ARG A 106 -14.98 -25.99 -32.93
CA ARG A 106 -14.31 -25.20 -31.87
C ARG A 106 -15.06 -25.27 -30.54
N LEU A 107 -16.40 -25.17 -30.56
CA LEU A 107 -17.21 -25.32 -29.35
C LEU A 107 -17.04 -26.70 -28.74
N ARG A 108 -17.03 -27.76 -29.57
CA ARG A 108 -16.74 -29.13 -29.14
C ARG A 108 -15.37 -29.24 -28.49
N ARG A 109 -14.31 -28.76 -29.15
CA ARG A 109 -12.96 -28.73 -28.59
C ARG A 109 -12.89 -27.97 -27.26
N THR A 110 -13.60 -26.85 -27.13
CA THR A 110 -13.58 -26.05 -25.89
C THR A 110 -14.35 -26.72 -24.75
N MET A 111 -15.56 -27.20 -25.01
CA MET A 111 -16.48 -27.73 -24.00
C MET A 111 -16.21 -29.18 -23.63
N GLU A 112 -15.86 -30.03 -24.60
CA GLU A 112 -15.73 -31.48 -24.40
C GLU A 112 -14.27 -31.91 -24.24
N GLU A 113 -13.31 -31.28 -24.91
CA GLU A 113 -11.89 -31.67 -24.84
C GLU A 113 -11.10 -30.83 -23.82
N LYS A 114 -11.07 -29.50 -23.98
CA LYS A 114 -10.23 -28.59 -23.18
C LYS A 114 -10.80 -28.32 -21.79
N ARG A 115 -12.13 -28.27 -21.64
CA ARG A 115 -12.82 -27.98 -20.37
C ARG A 115 -14.03 -28.90 -20.16
N SER A 116 -13.81 -30.20 -20.22
CA SER A 116 -14.84 -31.23 -20.06
C SER A 116 -15.64 -31.17 -18.75
N THR A 117 -15.11 -30.51 -17.71
CA THR A 117 -15.75 -30.40 -16.39
C THR A 117 -15.80 -28.97 -15.88
N VAL A 118 -16.95 -28.57 -15.33
CA VAL A 118 -17.11 -27.38 -14.49
C VAL A 118 -16.51 -27.69 -13.12
N PRO A 119 -15.50 -26.92 -12.66
CA PRO A 119 -14.89 -27.15 -11.36
C PRO A 119 -15.91 -26.95 -10.23
N LEU A 120 -15.76 -27.72 -9.15
CA LEU A 120 -16.60 -27.58 -7.96
C LEU A 120 -16.66 -26.11 -7.50
N ALA A 121 -17.88 -25.64 -7.19
CA ALA A 121 -18.12 -24.27 -6.73
C ALA A 121 -17.21 -23.93 -5.55
N PHE A 122 -16.75 -22.68 -5.48
CA PHE A 122 -15.81 -22.24 -4.46
C PHE A 122 -16.36 -22.45 -3.04
N ASP A 123 -17.64 -22.19 -2.83
CA ASP A 123 -18.30 -22.38 -1.54
C ASP A 123 -18.36 -23.87 -1.14
N ALA A 124 -18.56 -24.77 -2.12
CA ALA A 124 -18.52 -26.21 -1.89
C ALA A 124 -17.08 -26.70 -1.60
N LYS A 125 -16.06 -26.11 -2.23
CA LYS A 125 -14.65 -26.37 -1.88
C LYS A 125 -14.33 -25.92 -0.46
N ILE A 126 -14.79 -24.73 -0.06
CA ILE A 126 -14.63 -24.25 1.32
C ILE A 126 -15.35 -25.17 2.30
N CYS A 127 -16.61 -25.51 2.03
CA CYS A 127 -17.38 -26.42 2.87
C CYS A 127 -16.67 -27.77 3.03
N PHE A 128 -16.19 -28.34 1.91
CA PHE A 128 -15.39 -29.57 1.94
C PHE A 128 -14.12 -29.43 2.80
N LEU A 129 -13.36 -28.34 2.64
CA LEU A 129 -12.15 -28.09 3.44
C LEU A 129 -12.46 -27.91 4.93
N LEU A 130 -13.53 -27.20 5.26
CA LEU A 130 -14.00 -27.05 6.64
C LEU A 130 -14.40 -28.40 7.22
N CYS A 131 -15.15 -29.22 6.50
CA CYS A 131 -15.49 -30.58 6.91
C CYS A 131 -14.24 -31.45 7.08
N ASN A 132 -13.28 -31.37 6.14
CA ASN A 132 -12.01 -32.09 6.20
C ASN A 132 -11.21 -31.72 7.45
N ARG A 133 -11.17 -30.43 7.82
CA ARG A 133 -10.49 -29.95 9.03
C ARG A 133 -11.14 -30.40 10.34
N HIS A 134 -12.41 -30.82 10.31
CA HIS A 134 -13.13 -31.35 11.47
C HIS A 134 -13.06 -32.89 11.56
N LEU A 135 -12.46 -33.58 10.58
CA LEU A 135 -12.22 -35.01 10.68
C LEU A 135 -11.13 -35.29 11.73
N PRO A 136 -11.16 -36.44 12.42
CA PRO A 136 -10.05 -36.91 13.26
C PRO A 136 -8.73 -36.92 12.47
N GLY A 137 -7.60 -36.61 13.11
CA GLY A 137 -6.32 -36.37 12.42
C GLY A 137 -5.87 -37.47 11.43
N HIS A 138 -6.23 -38.74 11.67
CA HIS A 138 -5.92 -39.86 10.79
C HIS A 138 -6.84 -39.98 9.55
N LEU A 139 -7.95 -39.23 9.51
CA LEU A 139 -8.89 -39.15 8.39
C LEU A 139 -8.80 -37.82 7.63
N GLN A 140 -8.00 -36.87 8.11
CA GLN A 140 -7.83 -35.58 7.43
C GLN A 140 -7.01 -35.78 6.15
N LEU A 141 -7.57 -35.32 5.03
CA LEU A 141 -6.83 -35.25 3.78
C LEU A 141 -5.82 -34.08 3.87
N PRO A 142 -4.57 -34.27 3.42
CA PRO A 142 -3.53 -33.25 3.53
C PRO A 142 -3.88 -32.01 2.69
N GLU A 143 -4.01 -30.86 3.36
CA GLU A 143 -4.26 -29.57 2.72
C GLU A 143 -2.97 -29.03 2.07
N VAL A 144 -3.08 -28.54 0.83
CA VAL A 144 -1.96 -28.14 -0.05
C VAL A 144 -1.07 -27.04 0.56
N ALA A 145 -1.51 -26.35 1.61
CA ALA A 145 -0.71 -25.33 2.31
C ALA A 145 0.53 -25.88 3.05
N GLN A 146 0.66 -27.20 3.21
CA GLN A 146 1.84 -27.81 3.86
C GLN A 146 2.98 -28.18 2.88
N VAL A 147 2.86 -27.90 1.58
CA VAL A 147 3.96 -28.10 0.62
C VAL A 147 4.73 -26.79 0.44
N PHE A 148 5.87 -26.67 1.11
CA PHE A 148 6.69 -25.44 1.17
C PHE A 148 7.32 -25.03 -0.18
N GLU A 149 7.30 -25.89 -1.20
CA GLU A 149 7.83 -25.63 -2.54
C GLU A 149 6.78 -25.85 -3.64
N ALA A 150 6.22 -24.77 -4.18
CA ALA A 150 5.27 -24.81 -5.30
C ALA A 150 5.87 -25.41 -6.60
N SER A 151 7.20 -25.45 -6.73
CA SER A 151 7.92 -26.02 -7.88
C SER A 151 7.82 -27.54 -7.96
N ARG A 152 7.60 -28.23 -6.84
CA ARG A 152 7.44 -29.69 -6.78
C ARG A 152 6.03 -30.19 -7.15
N LEU A 153 5.02 -29.31 -7.11
CA LEU A 153 3.63 -29.64 -7.48
C LEU A 153 3.43 -29.90 -8.98
N TYR A 154 4.33 -29.40 -9.84
CA TYR A 154 4.23 -29.56 -11.29
C TYR A 154 5.21 -30.58 -11.87
N THR A 155 6.24 -30.99 -11.12
CA THR A 155 7.36 -31.80 -11.64
C THR A 155 7.27 -33.29 -11.35
N GLY A 156 6.36 -33.73 -10.48
CA GLY A 156 5.98 -35.14 -10.36
C GLY A 156 4.49 -35.24 -10.14
N GLY A 157 3.80 -36.12 -10.87
CA GLY A 157 2.33 -36.27 -10.93
C GLY A 157 1.62 -36.68 -9.63
N ALA A 158 1.99 -36.12 -8.49
CA ALA A 158 1.29 -36.22 -7.23
C ALA A 158 0.14 -35.19 -7.20
N HIS A 159 -0.99 -35.55 -7.81
CA HIS A 159 -2.23 -34.84 -7.54
C HIS A 159 -2.61 -35.06 -6.07
N SER A 160 -2.61 -33.98 -5.26
CA SER A 160 -3.18 -34.04 -3.90
C SER A 160 -4.56 -34.74 -3.97
N PRO A 161 -4.88 -35.66 -3.05
CA PRO A 161 -6.19 -36.32 -3.02
C PRO A 161 -7.35 -35.33 -3.05
N LEU A 162 -7.18 -34.15 -2.44
CA LEU A 162 -8.14 -33.05 -2.49
C LEU A 162 -8.36 -32.53 -3.91
N PHE A 163 -7.28 -32.36 -4.67
CA PHE A 163 -7.37 -31.92 -6.07
C PHE A 163 -8.09 -32.96 -6.92
N MET A 164 -7.79 -34.25 -6.74
CA MET A 164 -8.48 -35.32 -7.46
C MET A 164 -9.97 -35.39 -7.09
N ILE A 165 -10.32 -35.20 -5.82
CA ILE A 165 -11.71 -35.14 -5.37
C ILE A 165 -12.41 -33.93 -6.01
N PHE A 166 -11.79 -32.75 -6.02
CA PHE A 166 -12.39 -31.57 -6.66
C PHE A 166 -12.54 -31.71 -8.16
N GLN A 167 -11.62 -32.41 -8.82
CA GLN A 167 -11.72 -32.73 -10.24
C GLN A 167 -12.82 -33.76 -10.50
N PHE A 168 -12.93 -34.80 -9.66
CA PHE A 168 -13.95 -35.85 -9.77
C PHE A 168 -15.36 -35.34 -9.44
N CYS A 169 -15.48 -34.42 -8.49
CA CYS A 169 -16.73 -33.76 -8.13
C CYS A 169 -17.11 -32.62 -9.08
N GLY A 170 -16.30 -32.35 -10.11
CA GLY A 170 -16.68 -31.42 -11.17
C GLY A 170 -17.88 -31.94 -11.98
N ARG A 171 -18.77 -31.05 -12.38
CA ARG A 171 -19.92 -31.42 -13.22
C ARG A 171 -19.47 -31.51 -14.68
N PRO A 172 -19.80 -32.58 -15.43
CA PRO A 172 -19.44 -32.65 -16.84
C PRO A 172 -20.16 -31.55 -17.63
N ARG A 173 -19.44 -30.92 -18.56
CA ARG A 173 -20.05 -29.98 -19.50
C ARG A 173 -20.80 -30.74 -20.58
N GLN A 174 -21.97 -30.22 -20.95
CA GLN A 174 -22.82 -30.77 -22.01
C GLN A 174 -23.01 -29.69 -23.08
N LEU A 175 -22.67 -30.05 -24.31
CA LEU A 175 -22.91 -29.24 -25.50
C LEU A 175 -23.94 -29.97 -26.36
N LEU A 176 -25.10 -29.35 -26.58
CA LEU A 176 -26.16 -29.92 -27.42
C LEU A 176 -26.18 -29.18 -28.76
N LEU A 177 -25.92 -29.92 -29.83
CA LEU A 177 -25.90 -29.44 -31.22
C LEU A 177 -26.75 -30.37 -32.08
N ASP A 178 -27.33 -29.85 -33.16
CA ASP A 178 -27.95 -30.70 -34.17
C ASP A 178 -26.86 -31.48 -34.90
N GLU A 179 -26.99 -32.81 -34.95
CA GLU A 179 -26.11 -33.62 -35.78
C GLU A 179 -26.40 -33.31 -37.24
N ALA A 180 -25.36 -32.91 -37.98
CA ALA A 180 -25.47 -32.73 -39.42
C ALA A 180 -25.85 -34.08 -40.04
N SER A 181 -27.12 -34.21 -40.42
CA SER A 181 -27.72 -35.42 -40.98
C SER A 181 -27.03 -35.81 -42.30
N GLY A 182 -26.02 -36.67 -42.18
CA GLY A 182 -25.22 -37.19 -43.30
C GLY A 182 -25.05 -38.71 -43.31
N SER A 183 -25.76 -39.46 -42.46
CA SER A 183 -25.79 -40.93 -42.51
C SER A 183 -27.15 -41.45 -42.04
N SER A 184 -27.69 -42.39 -42.82
CA SER A 184 -29.04 -42.98 -42.75
C SER A 184 -29.58 -43.34 -41.35
N PRO A 185 -30.92 -43.34 -41.17
CA PRO A 185 -31.54 -43.71 -39.91
C PRO A 185 -31.59 -45.24 -39.77
N GLU A 186 -30.75 -45.81 -38.93
CA GLU A 186 -31.04 -47.12 -38.34
C GLU A 186 -32.00 -46.92 -37.16
N LEU A 187 -33.14 -47.59 -37.29
CA LEU A 187 -34.27 -47.65 -36.39
C LEU A 187 -33.79 -48.07 -34.98
N TYR A 188 -33.90 -47.20 -33.97
CA TYR A 188 -33.80 -47.61 -32.57
C TYR A 188 -34.97 -47.06 -31.76
N ASP A 189 -35.55 -48.02 -31.04
CA ASP A 189 -36.82 -48.01 -30.33
C ASP A 189 -36.82 -47.06 -29.12
N GLN A 190 -37.93 -46.36 -28.94
CA GLN A 190 -38.17 -45.42 -27.84
C GLN A 190 -38.77 -46.15 -26.64
N THR A 191 -37.95 -46.68 -25.72
CA THR A 191 -38.41 -46.94 -24.33
C THR A 191 -37.27 -46.84 -23.29
N HIS A 192 -37.38 -45.81 -22.43
CA HIS A 192 -36.84 -45.67 -21.07
C HIS A 192 -35.32 -45.66 -20.76
N PRO A 193 -34.89 -44.95 -19.68
CA PRO A 193 -33.56 -44.39 -19.54
C PRO A 193 -32.63 -45.27 -18.72
N ALA A 194 -31.52 -45.67 -19.32
CA ALA A 194 -30.29 -46.05 -18.64
C ALA A 194 -29.14 -45.77 -19.60
N TRP A 195 -27.91 -45.74 -19.08
CA TRP A 195 -26.62 -45.64 -19.77
C TRP A 195 -25.94 -44.27 -19.75
N LEU A 196 -25.17 -44.10 -18.68
CA LEU A 196 -23.84 -43.48 -18.69
C LEU A 196 -23.00 -44.00 -19.88
N PRO A 197 -22.31 -43.15 -20.64
CA PRO A 197 -21.21 -43.61 -21.47
C PRO A 197 -19.98 -43.94 -20.60
N ALA A 198 -19.25 -44.96 -21.05
CA ALA A 198 -18.16 -45.62 -20.34
C ALA A 198 -17.09 -44.68 -19.76
N ARG A 199 -16.80 -44.88 -18.47
CA ARG A 199 -15.58 -44.38 -17.82
C ARG A 199 -14.35 -45.00 -18.50
N PRO A 200 -13.24 -44.28 -18.70
CA PRO A 200 -11.97 -44.93 -18.95
C PRO A 200 -11.63 -45.78 -17.71
N SER A 201 -11.43 -47.07 -17.93
CA SER A 201 -11.09 -48.04 -16.90
C SER A 201 -9.68 -47.76 -16.36
N VAL A 202 -9.62 -46.92 -15.32
CA VAL A 202 -8.47 -46.87 -14.42
C VAL A 202 -8.44 -48.21 -13.70
N THR A 203 -7.57 -49.10 -14.15
CA THR A 203 -7.42 -50.45 -13.59
C THR A 203 -7.16 -50.39 -12.08
N SER A 204 -7.77 -51.33 -11.36
CA SER A 204 -7.68 -51.56 -9.91
C SER A 204 -6.25 -51.60 -9.37
N ARG A 205 -5.24 -51.72 -10.24
CA ARG A 205 -3.80 -51.63 -9.92
C ARG A 205 -3.36 -50.25 -9.45
N GLN A 206 -3.92 -49.14 -9.94
CA GLN A 206 -3.45 -47.79 -9.56
C GLN A 206 -3.96 -47.35 -8.18
N ALA A 207 -5.20 -47.73 -7.81
CA ALA A 207 -5.72 -47.53 -6.45
C ALA A 207 -4.97 -48.39 -5.41
N LEU A 208 -4.59 -49.62 -5.80
CA LEU A 208 -3.77 -50.49 -4.95
C LEU A 208 -2.33 -49.98 -4.81
N LEU A 209 -1.79 -49.31 -5.84
CA LEU A 209 -0.47 -48.68 -5.81
C LEU A 209 -0.45 -47.46 -4.87
N ALA A 210 -1.51 -46.65 -4.90
CA ALA A 210 -1.66 -45.50 -3.99
C ALA A 210 -1.78 -45.94 -2.51
N MET A 211 -2.51 -47.02 -2.22
CA MET A 211 -2.56 -47.59 -0.87
C MET A 211 -1.24 -48.23 -0.42
N ARG A 212 -0.45 -48.81 -1.34
CA ARG A 212 0.90 -49.33 -1.02
C ARG A 212 1.93 -48.22 -0.80
N LEU A 213 1.78 -47.09 -1.49
CA LEU A 213 2.65 -45.92 -1.32
C LEU A 213 2.38 -45.19 0.01
N GLY A 214 1.13 -45.15 0.48
CA GLY A 214 0.82 -44.65 1.83
C GLY A 214 1.47 -45.50 2.94
N ARG A 215 1.46 -46.83 2.79
CA ARG A 215 2.08 -47.75 3.76
C ARG A 215 3.61 -47.61 3.83
N ARG A 216 4.26 -47.36 2.69
CA ARG A 216 5.71 -47.05 2.64
C ARG A 216 6.08 -45.70 3.25
N TRP A 217 5.14 -44.78 3.31
CA TRP A 217 5.35 -43.45 3.90
C TRP A 217 5.30 -43.48 5.43
N ASP A 218 4.47 -44.37 6.00
CA ASP A 218 4.44 -44.63 7.44
C ASP A 218 5.69 -45.40 7.90
N GLU A 219 6.24 -46.31 7.07
CA GLU A 219 7.51 -47.02 7.36
C GLU A 219 8.73 -46.08 7.31
N ALA A 220 8.80 -45.16 6.34
CA ALA A 220 9.91 -44.20 6.25
C ALA A 220 9.94 -43.18 7.39
N ARG A 221 8.82 -42.96 8.08
CA ARG A 221 8.71 -42.05 9.24
C ARG A 221 9.12 -42.72 10.55
N ALA A 222 9.14 -44.05 10.61
CA ALA A 222 9.61 -44.80 11.77
C ALA A 222 11.15 -44.91 11.81
N ASP A 223 11.81 -44.91 10.65
CA ASP A 223 13.28 -45.01 10.54
C ASP A 223 14.01 -43.66 10.77
N GLU A 224 13.30 -42.53 10.77
CA GLU A 224 13.90 -41.18 10.95
C GLU A 224 13.97 -40.70 12.42
N MET A 225 13.61 -41.55 13.40
CA MET A 225 13.59 -41.18 14.83
C MET A 225 14.74 -41.74 15.69
N ASP A 226 15.71 -42.46 15.11
CA ASP A 226 16.76 -43.17 15.89
C ASP A 226 18.22 -42.71 15.64
N ASP A 227 18.49 -41.62 14.92
CA ASP A 227 19.86 -41.11 14.73
C ASP A 227 20.09 -39.72 15.36
N GLU A 228 20.28 -39.68 16.68
CA GLU A 228 21.08 -38.64 17.35
C GLU A 228 22.48 -39.21 17.64
N ASP A 229 23.52 -38.77 16.91
CA ASP A 229 24.88 -38.57 17.44
C ASP A 229 25.86 -38.02 16.38
N GLY A 230 26.59 -36.96 16.73
CA GLY A 230 27.94 -36.69 16.20
C GLY A 230 28.11 -35.62 15.11
N TRP A 231 28.46 -34.39 15.51
CA TRP A 231 29.09 -33.38 14.64
C TRP A 231 30.60 -33.33 14.85
N PRO A 232 31.46 -33.29 13.80
CA PRO A 232 32.89 -33.07 13.98
C PRO A 232 33.31 -31.61 13.78
N MET A 233 34.33 -31.24 14.56
CA MET A 233 35.00 -29.95 14.62
C MET A 233 35.79 -29.58 13.34
N ILE A 234 35.92 -28.28 13.08
CA ILE A 234 36.79 -27.68 12.05
C ILE A 234 37.98 -26.97 12.75
N PRO A 235 39.24 -27.12 12.27
CA PRO A 235 40.41 -26.50 12.90
C PRO A 235 40.73 -25.08 12.35
N PRO A 236 41.53 -24.27 13.08
CA PRO A 236 41.85 -22.89 12.69
C PRO A 236 43.19 -22.77 11.94
N GLY A 237 43.29 -21.80 11.01
CA GLY A 237 44.54 -21.44 10.33
C GLY A 237 44.46 -20.13 9.53
N SER A 238 45.14 -19.10 10.05
CA SER A 238 45.50 -17.76 9.47
C SER A 238 46.52 -17.87 8.30
N PRO A 239 47.06 -16.80 7.61
CA PRO A 239 47.12 -15.36 7.98
C PRO A 239 47.02 -14.27 6.86
N GLY A 240 46.73 -13.03 7.29
CA GLY A 240 47.41 -11.74 7.01
C GLY A 240 47.65 -11.18 5.58
N VAL A 241 47.17 -9.95 5.33
CA VAL A 241 47.80 -8.81 4.56
C VAL A 241 47.00 -7.53 4.93
N GLN A 242 47.48 -6.60 5.77
CA GLN A 242 48.29 -5.38 5.52
C GLN A 242 47.73 -4.33 4.51
N SER A 243 47.31 -3.20 5.09
CA SER A 243 47.50 -1.78 4.71
C SER A 243 47.40 -1.31 3.26
N LEU A 244 46.50 -0.35 3.03
CA LEU A 244 46.76 0.81 2.15
C LEU A 244 45.91 2.00 2.62
N GLU A 245 46.56 2.87 3.40
CA GLU A 245 46.20 4.27 3.59
C GLU A 245 46.98 5.10 2.54
N SER A 246 46.29 5.93 1.75
CA SER A 246 46.75 7.29 1.41
C SER A 246 45.71 8.05 0.59
N GLU A 247 45.38 9.25 1.09
CA GLU A 247 45.07 10.48 0.35
C GLU A 247 43.77 10.61 -0.48
N MET A 248 42.84 11.40 0.04
CA MET A 248 42.39 12.61 -0.68
C MET A 248 41.75 13.60 0.30
N SER A 249 42.48 14.68 0.56
CA SER A 249 42.04 15.89 1.24
C SER A 249 41.43 16.86 0.22
N VAL A 250 40.14 17.21 0.38
CA VAL A 250 39.58 18.50 -0.07
C VAL A 250 38.50 18.94 0.94
N GLU A 251 38.66 20.18 1.39
CA GLU A 251 37.84 21.00 2.28
C GLU A 251 36.34 20.97 1.93
N SER A 252 35.47 20.71 2.91
CA SER A 252 34.83 21.66 3.85
C SER A 252 33.56 22.31 3.29
N ASP A 253 32.42 21.72 3.65
CA ASP A 253 31.15 22.43 3.86
C ASP A 253 30.46 21.75 5.04
N ARG A 254 30.90 22.14 6.24
CA ARG A 254 30.24 21.78 7.50
C ARG A 254 29.03 22.68 7.63
N TRP A 255 27.83 22.10 7.60
CA TRP A 255 26.85 22.10 8.70
C TRP A 255 25.79 21.04 8.32
N GLY A 256 25.78 19.94 9.06
CA GLY A 256 25.04 18.73 8.74
C GLY A 256 24.30 18.16 9.96
N PRO A 257 23.62 17.01 9.82
CA PRO A 257 22.62 16.40 10.74
C PRO A 257 23.04 16.20 12.21
N LEU A 258 24.28 16.53 12.58
CA LEU A 258 24.75 16.55 13.96
C LEU A 258 23.97 17.53 14.83
N GLU A 259 23.51 18.67 14.33
CA GLU A 259 22.75 19.64 15.15
C GLU A 259 21.36 19.11 15.52
N TRP A 260 20.72 18.35 14.61
CA TRP A 260 19.46 17.66 14.89
C TRP A 260 19.67 16.44 15.80
N LEU A 261 20.74 15.68 15.59
CA LEU A 261 21.12 14.58 16.47
C LEU A 261 21.44 15.08 17.89
N MET A 262 22.13 16.22 18.01
CA MET A 262 22.42 16.86 19.29
C MET A 262 21.15 17.45 19.91
N ALA A 263 20.22 18.04 19.15
CA ALA A 263 18.92 18.47 19.69
C ALA A 263 18.08 17.29 20.21
N LEU A 264 18.09 16.16 19.48
CA LEU A 264 17.38 14.92 19.87
C LEU A 264 18.02 14.24 21.09
N LEU A 265 19.35 14.12 21.14
CA LEU A 265 20.09 13.51 22.25
C LEU A 265 20.15 14.43 23.49
N SER A 266 20.13 15.75 23.30
CA SER A 266 20.07 16.71 24.42
C SER A 266 18.73 16.63 25.13
N PHE A 267 17.63 16.33 24.43
CA PHE A 267 16.32 16.18 25.06
C PHE A 267 16.21 14.90 25.91
N SER A 268 16.80 13.78 25.47
CA SER A 268 16.87 12.55 26.29
C SER A 268 17.83 12.67 27.47
N ALA A 269 18.93 13.43 27.32
CA ALA A 269 19.89 13.68 28.40
C ALA A 269 19.35 14.67 29.46
N PHE A 270 18.56 15.67 29.06
CA PHE A 270 17.99 16.67 29.97
C PHE A 270 16.99 16.07 30.98
N SER A 271 16.27 15.01 30.60
CA SER A 271 15.37 14.28 31.51
C SER A 271 16.11 13.45 32.57
N CYS A 272 17.33 12.99 32.30
CA CYS A 272 18.14 12.24 33.27
C CYS A 272 18.85 13.14 34.31
N GLN A 273 19.19 14.38 33.95
CA GLN A 273 20.01 15.24 34.81
C GLN A 273 19.26 15.90 35.97
N PHE A 274 17.92 15.90 35.97
CA PHE A 274 17.12 16.52 37.04
C PHE A 274 16.97 15.67 38.31
N VAL A 275 17.37 14.39 38.28
CA VAL A 275 17.23 13.47 39.42
C VAL A 275 18.49 13.43 40.31
N HIS A 276 19.61 14.04 39.89
CA HIS A 276 20.90 13.83 40.56
C HIS A 276 21.34 14.90 41.58
N ARG A 277 20.48 15.84 41.99
CA ARG A 277 20.76 16.77 43.10
C ARG A 277 19.92 16.45 44.33
N GLY A 278 20.42 15.51 45.14
CA GLY A 278 19.95 15.33 46.51
C GLY A 278 20.30 16.57 47.35
N MET A 279 19.29 17.19 47.97
CA MET A 279 19.49 18.06 49.12
C MET A 279 19.53 17.21 50.39
N PRO A 280 20.38 17.54 51.38
CA PRO A 280 20.37 16.84 52.65
C PRO A 280 19.12 17.21 53.46
N GLU A 281 18.47 16.19 54.01
CA GLU A 281 17.35 16.31 54.93
C GLU A 281 17.79 17.03 56.21
N GLY A 282 17.09 18.11 56.58
CA GLY A 282 17.22 18.74 57.90
C GLY A 282 17.15 20.26 57.92
N ALA A 283 15.98 20.83 57.64
CA ALA A 283 15.64 22.18 58.12
C ALA A 283 14.12 22.37 58.16
N VAL A 284 13.55 22.22 59.36
CA VAL A 284 12.22 22.73 59.70
C VAL A 284 12.32 24.26 59.73
N ALA A 285 11.64 24.94 58.82
CA ALA A 285 11.42 26.38 58.92
C ALA A 285 10.03 26.74 58.37
N ASN A 286 9.11 27.01 59.30
CA ASN A 286 7.89 27.77 59.06
C ASN A 286 8.26 29.12 58.44
N VAL A 287 7.77 29.45 57.24
CA VAL A 287 7.68 30.84 56.80
C VAL A 287 6.37 31.11 56.06
N THR A 288 5.68 32.08 56.64
CA THR A 288 4.39 32.68 56.36
C THR A 288 4.32 33.38 55.01
N ILE A 289 3.15 33.32 54.37
CA ILE A 289 2.79 34.05 53.15
C ILE A 289 2.80 35.56 53.42
N ALA A 290 3.57 36.33 52.63
CA ALA A 290 3.40 37.77 52.50
C ALA A 290 3.64 38.23 51.05
N ARG A 291 2.62 38.93 50.51
CA ARG A 291 2.66 39.73 49.28
C ARG A 291 3.53 40.97 49.46
N THR A 292 4.28 41.38 48.43
CA THR A 292 4.58 42.78 48.02
C THR A 292 5.56 42.74 46.84
N SER A 293 5.15 43.16 45.63
CA SER A 293 5.23 44.52 45.03
C SER A 293 6.60 44.89 44.46
N ALA A 294 6.56 45.35 43.21
CA ALA A 294 7.65 45.68 42.31
C ALA A 294 8.62 46.76 42.81
N GLN A 295 9.88 46.68 42.38
CA GLN A 295 10.75 47.83 42.17
C GLN A 295 11.76 47.59 41.02
N GLN A 296 11.80 48.56 40.10
CA GLN A 296 12.74 48.67 38.99
C GLN A 296 14.15 48.99 39.49
N PHE A 297 15.17 48.42 38.84
CA PHE A 297 16.49 49.04 38.71
C PHE A 297 16.98 48.88 37.27
N GLN A 298 17.44 49.98 36.70
CA GLN A 298 17.91 50.13 35.34
C GLN A 298 19.44 50.34 35.39
N CYS A 299 20.20 49.55 34.64
CA CYS A 299 21.60 49.87 34.31
C CYS A 299 21.98 49.33 32.92
N HIS A 300 22.95 50.02 32.32
CA HIS A 300 23.16 50.22 30.89
C HIS A 300 24.42 49.47 30.39
N VAL A 301 24.37 48.93 29.15
CA VAL A 301 25.52 48.64 28.23
C VAL A 301 26.39 47.42 28.62
N GLN A 302 26.77 46.43 27.77
CA GLN A 302 27.37 46.46 26.43
C GLN A 302 27.40 45.05 25.78
N CYS A 303 27.16 45.00 24.46
CA CYS A 303 27.59 44.00 23.44
C CYS A 303 27.73 42.49 23.75
N GLY A 304 27.04 41.68 22.93
CA GLY A 304 27.64 40.46 22.36
C GLY A 304 26.78 39.19 22.36
N ARG A 305 25.89 39.05 21.36
CA ARG A 305 25.25 37.81 20.86
C ARG A 305 24.32 37.03 21.82
N PRO A 306 23.03 36.83 21.47
CA PRO A 306 22.20 35.82 22.12
C PRO A 306 22.35 34.46 21.44
N VAL A 307 22.64 33.44 22.25
CA VAL A 307 22.33 32.03 21.98
C VAL A 307 20.80 31.91 21.94
N ALA A 308 20.24 31.68 20.76
CA ALA A 308 18.82 31.40 20.59
C ALA A 308 18.58 29.89 20.67
N LEU A 309 18.39 29.38 21.89
CA LEU A 309 17.85 28.03 22.11
C LEU A 309 16.95 28.05 23.34
N LEU A 310 15.71 28.55 23.18
CA LEU A 310 14.47 28.18 23.89
C LEU A 310 13.39 29.25 23.64
N VAL A 311 12.63 29.13 22.53
CA VAL A 311 11.27 29.70 22.41
C VAL A 311 10.45 28.77 21.52
N LEU A 312 9.83 27.75 22.10
CA LEU A 312 8.74 27.00 21.48
C LEU A 312 7.59 26.77 22.48
N LEU A 313 7.26 27.81 23.25
CA LEU A 313 5.94 28.04 23.86
C LEU A 313 5.80 29.57 23.93
N GLY A 314 5.00 30.16 23.03
CA GLY A 314 4.94 31.62 22.86
C GLY A 314 4.16 32.34 23.98
N PRO A 315 4.36 33.66 24.14
CA PRO A 315 3.37 34.53 24.73
C PRO A 315 2.71 35.38 23.64
N SER A 316 1.48 35.04 23.27
CA SER A 316 0.54 36.03 22.78
C SER A 316 -0.02 36.77 23.99
N LEU A 317 0.38 38.03 24.21
CA LEU A 317 -0.44 39.13 24.72
C LEU A 317 0.42 40.41 24.89
N ALA A 318 -0.09 41.49 24.28
CA ALA A 318 0.16 42.92 24.51
C ALA A 318 1.24 43.66 23.67
N ALA A 319 0.71 44.59 22.85
CA ALA A 319 1.25 45.87 22.35
C ALA A 319 2.37 45.79 21.29
N THR A 320 2.37 46.52 20.17
CA THR A 320 1.64 47.74 19.76
C THR A 320 1.82 47.94 18.25
N SER A 321 0.78 48.49 17.60
CA SER A 321 0.82 49.52 16.56
C SER A 321 2.05 49.65 15.61
N TRP A 322 1.80 49.57 14.30
CA TRP A 322 1.96 50.72 13.38
C TRP A 322 1.59 50.36 11.92
N ASN A 323 0.68 51.20 11.38
CA ASN A 323 0.41 51.57 9.98
C ASN A 323 -0.06 50.54 8.94
N GLN A 324 -1.37 50.39 8.96
CA GLN A 324 -2.30 50.57 7.84
C GLN A 324 -1.94 51.77 6.93
N LYS A 325 -1.83 51.55 5.62
CA LYS A 325 -2.29 52.50 4.60
C LYS A 325 -3.03 51.74 3.49
N SER A 326 -4.32 51.95 3.50
CA SER A 326 -5.31 51.69 2.46
C SER A 326 -4.92 52.36 1.14
N TYR A 327 -5.31 51.76 0.01
CA TYR A 327 -6.07 52.47 -1.02
C TYR A 327 -7.08 51.50 -1.65
N ALA A 328 -8.36 51.75 -1.35
CA ALA A 328 -9.46 51.43 -2.23
C ALA A 328 -9.80 52.73 -2.98
N PHE A 329 -10.04 52.67 -4.29
CA PHE A 329 -11.00 53.57 -4.92
C PHE A 329 -11.58 52.97 -6.21
N LEU A 330 -12.85 53.29 -6.39
CA LEU A 330 -13.77 52.92 -7.46
C LEU A 330 -13.44 53.55 -8.82
N ALA A 331 -13.84 52.81 -9.86
CA ALA A 331 -14.45 53.22 -11.13
C ALA A 331 -13.73 54.24 -12.03
N THR A 332 -13.44 53.80 -13.26
CA THR A 332 -13.92 54.47 -14.49
C THR A 332 -13.74 53.55 -15.70
N GLU A 333 -14.80 53.47 -16.50
CA GLU A 333 -14.75 53.01 -17.89
C GLU A 333 -13.66 53.77 -18.65
N SER A 334 -12.81 53.03 -19.36
CA SER A 334 -12.15 53.55 -20.56
C SER A 334 -11.92 52.38 -21.52
N HIS A 335 -12.60 52.47 -22.65
CA HIS A 335 -12.33 51.68 -23.84
C HIS A 335 -10.86 51.88 -24.23
N ILE A 336 -10.08 50.80 -24.20
CA ILE A 336 -8.84 50.70 -24.97
C ILE A 336 -9.03 49.51 -25.89
N VAL A 337 -9.38 49.81 -27.13
CA VAL A 337 -9.25 48.90 -28.27
C VAL A 337 -7.75 48.76 -28.51
N ILE A 338 -7.19 47.59 -28.21
CA ILE A 338 -5.89 47.17 -28.74
C ILE A 338 -6.23 46.20 -29.86
N ASP A 339 -6.13 46.68 -31.09
CA ASP A 339 -6.03 45.84 -32.28
C ASP A 339 -4.81 44.94 -32.11
N ILE A 340 -5.04 43.64 -32.05
CA ILE A 340 -3.99 42.63 -32.19
C ILE A 340 -4.17 42.07 -33.60
N ASP A 341 -3.31 42.52 -34.51
CA ASP A 341 -3.17 41.92 -35.82
C ASP A 341 -2.80 40.43 -35.70
N PRO A 342 -3.31 39.57 -36.60
CA PRO A 342 -2.95 38.16 -36.63
C PRO A 342 -1.57 38.01 -37.28
N TYR A 343 -0.59 37.50 -36.52
CA TYR A 343 0.66 37.01 -37.13
C TYR A 343 0.59 35.50 -37.33
N PRO A 344 1.24 35.01 -38.39
CA PRO A 344 0.79 33.89 -39.18
C PRO A 344 1.31 32.56 -38.65
N ASP A 345 0.63 31.51 -39.09
CA ASP A 345 1.20 30.18 -39.23
C ASP A 345 2.58 30.29 -39.90
N ASP A 346 3.60 29.68 -39.29
CA ASP A 346 4.62 28.87 -39.98
C ASP A 346 5.63 28.28 -38.96
N GLU A 347 5.76 26.96 -39.07
CA GLU A 347 6.92 26.10 -38.78
C GLU A 347 8.13 26.69 -38.03
N VAL A 348 8.30 26.32 -36.76
CA VAL A 348 9.64 26.25 -36.14
C VAL A 348 9.71 25.03 -35.21
N MET A 349 9.99 23.86 -35.79
CA MET A 349 10.68 22.78 -35.08
C MET A 349 12.16 23.13 -35.11
N HIS A 350 12.74 23.46 -33.97
CA HIS A 350 14.19 23.58 -33.84
C HIS A 350 14.83 22.20 -34.04
N GLU A 351 15.37 22.03 -35.23
CA GLU A 351 16.25 20.96 -35.66
C GLU A 351 17.46 20.88 -34.71
N PHE A 352 17.65 19.73 -34.08
CA PHE A 352 18.93 19.40 -33.46
C PHE A 352 19.93 19.18 -34.59
N ASP A 353 20.84 20.12 -34.79
CA ASP A 353 21.95 20.01 -35.75
C ASP A 353 22.76 18.73 -35.49
N VAL A 354 22.44 17.69 -36.26
CA VAL A 354 23.29 16.52 -36.45
C VAL A 354 24.03 16.77 -37.76
N ASP A 355 25.30 17.12 -37.62
CA ASP A 355 26.22 17.44 -38.70
C ASP A 355 26.30 16.28 -39.72
N GLY A 356 25.69 16.44 -40.90
CA GLY A 356 25.86 15.53 -42.04
C GLY A 356 24.63 15.38 -42.94
N THR A 357 24.66 16.06 -44.09
CA THR A 357 23.89 15.81 -45.34
C THR A 357 22.95 14.59 -45.34
N SER A 358 21.79 14.67 -44.67
CA SER A 358 20.70 13.70 -44.81
C SER A 358 19.77 14.15 -45.93
N THR A 359 19.35 13.22 -46.78
CA THR A 359 18.38 13.52 -47.84
C THR A 359 16.97 13.64 -47.22
N PRO A 360 16.04 14.41 -47.80
CA PRO A 360 14.67 14.56 -47.27
C PRO A 360 13.91 13.24 -47.04
N ASP A 361 14.30 12.17 -47.73
CA ASP A 361 13.74 10.84 -47.54
C ASP A 361 14.21 10.15 -46.24
N ASP A 362 15.36 10.54 -45.68
CA ASP A 362 15.93 9.96 -44.45
C ASP A 362 15.23 10.48 -43.18
N GLU A 363 14.79 11.74 -43.16
CA GLU A 363 14.09 12.34 -42.00
C GLU A 363 12.77 11.62 -41.70
N GLY A 364 11.97 11.35 -42.72
CA GLY A 364 10.70 10.64 -42.57
C GLY A 364 10.87 9.20 -42.07
N VAL A 365 12.00 8.55 -42.37
CA VAL A 365 12.34 7.22 -41.85
C VAL A 365 12.72 7.31 -40.37
N HIS A 366 13.51 8.32 -39.98
CA HIS A 366 13.90 8.53 -38.60
C HIS A 366 12.70 8.89 -37.69
N GLU A 367 11.79 9.72 -38.17
CA GLU A 367 10.60 10.12 -37.40
C GLU A 367 9.62 8.96 -37.20
N ARG A 368 9.38 8.15 -38.24
CA ARG A 368 8.57 6.92 -38.12
C ARG A 368 9.18 5.94 -37.13
N ARG A 369 10.50 5.74 -37.18
CA ARG A 369 11.20 4.86 -36.25
C ARG A 369 11.07 5.35 -34.81
N ARG A 370 11.21 6.65 -34.55
CA ARG A 370 10.99 7.23 -33.21
C ARG A 370 9.55 7.05 -32.76
N SER A 371 8.57 7.25 -33.63
CA SER A 371 7.16 7.04 -33.32
C SER A 371 6.87 5.58 -32.94
N ASP A 372 7.45 4.63 -33.69
CA ASP A 372 7.34 3.19 -33.39
C ASP A 372 8.01 2.82 -32.06
N GLU A 373 9.18 3.39 -31.76
CA GLU A 373 9.90 3.19 -30.49
C GLU A 373 9.08 3.72 -29.30
N VAL A 374 8.51 4.92 -29.43
CA VAL A 374 7.60 5.52 -28.43
C VAL A 374 6.35 4.66 -28.27
N ALA A 375 5.70 4.25 -29.37
CA ALA A 375 4.51 3.41 -29.35
C ALA A 375 4.74 2.07 -28.63
N GLN A 376 5.92 1.48 -28.80
CA GLN A 376 6.29 0.21 -28.19
C GLN A 376 6.87 0.35 -26.76
N MET A 377 7.03 1.58 -26.26
CA MET A 377 7.70 1.91 -25.01
C MET A 377 9.11 1.28 -24.97
N GLN A 378 9.88 1.42 -26.05
CA GLN A 378 11.27 0.99 -26.13
C GLN A 378 12.21 2.13 -25.73
N ALA A 379 13.35 1.76 -25.14
CA ALA A 379 14.38 2.74 -24.81
C ALA A 379 15.15 3.10 -26.08
N THR A 380 15.55 4.36 -26.23
CA THR A 380 16.40 4.81 -27.36
C THR A 380 17.70 4.02 -27.41
N ARG A 381 18.23 3.68 -26.23
CA ARG A 381 19.35 2.74 -26.04
C ARG A 381 19.24 2.06 -24.67
N PRO A 382 19.72 0.82 -24.51
CA PRO A 382 19.62 0.11 -23.24
C PRO A 382 20.41 0.79 -22.09
N GLU A 383 21.41 1.62 -22.39
CA GLU A 383 22.22 2.37 -21.42
C GLU A 383 21.44 3.48 -20.69
N ILE A 384 20.35 3.96 -21.28
CA ILE A 384 19.55 5.05 -20.72
C ILE A 384 18.71 4.58 -19.54
N ILE A 385 18.44 3.27 -19.44
CA ILE A 385 17.70 2.70 -18.32
C ILE A 385 18.64 2.63 -17.13
N ARG A 386 18.46 3.57 -16.20
CA ARG A 386 19.31 3.74 -15.02
C ARG A 386 18.50 3.73 -13.75
N ALA A 387 19.10 3.24 -12.68
CA ALA A 387 18.50 3.25 -11.35
C ALA A 387 19.56 3.54 -10.29
N ALA A 388 19.14 4.12 -9.18
CA ALA A 388 19.98 4.35 -8.02
C ALA A 388 19.55 3.46 -6.85
N PRO A 389 20.49 2.95 -6.03
CA PRO A 389 20.14 2.32 -4.77
C PRO A 389 19.40 3.30 -3.84
N VAL A 390 18.33 2.85 -3.17
CA VAL A 390 17.56 3.69 -2.23
C VAL A 390 18.48 4.31 -1.16
N CYS A 391 19.46 3.56 -0.66
CA CYS A 391 20.46 4.08 0.27
C CYS A 391 21.19 5.32 -0.26
N THR A 392 21.61 5.31 -1.52
CA THR A 392 22.30 6.44 -2.17
C THR A 392 21.36 7.63 -2.32
N VAL A 393 20.11 7.39 -2.76
CA VAL A 393 19.10 8.44 -2.91
C VAL A 393 18.76 9.10 -1.57
N LEU A 394 18.72 8.33 -0.48
CA LEU A 394 18.43 8.82 0.87
C LEU A 394 19.63 9.45 1.59
N ARG A 395 20.83 9.41 1.01
CA ARG A 395 22.04 9.98 1.60
C ARG A 395 21.89 11.49 1.80
N GLY A 396 22.44 12.00 2.91
CA GLY A 396 22.35 13.42 3.25
C GLY A 396 20.91 13.91 3.39
N LEU A 397 20.04 13.12 4.05
CA LEU A 397 18.60 13.37 4.19
C LEU A 397 17.93 13.60 2.84
N ALA A 398 18.14 12.62 1.95
CA ALA A 398 17.69 12.65 0.56
C ALA A 398 17.92 14.01 -0.13
N ARG A 399 19.17 14.46 -0.14
CA ARG A 399 19.58 15.71 -0.78
C ARG A 399 18.98 15.91 -2.20
N PRO A 400 18.88 14.88 -3.07
CA PRO A 400 18.23 15.02 -4.38
C PRO A 400 16.76 15.46 -4.33
N LEU A 401 16.00 15.08 -3.29
CA LEU A 401 14.58 15.43 -3.13
C LEU A 401 14.36 16.83 -2.53
N ARG A 402 15.40 17.47 -1.98
CA ARG A 402 15.32 18.79 -1.33
C ARG A 402 15.53 19.95 -2.30
N GLY A 403 15.60 19.69 -3.61
CA GLY A 403 15.83 20.72 -4.62
C GLY A 403 17.26 21.26 -4.65
N ALA A 404 18.21 20.61 -3.98
CA ALA A 404 19.60 21.07 -3.92
C ALA A 404 20.24 21.10 -5.32
N ALA A 405 20.86 22.23 -5.68
CA ALA A 405 21.62 22.36 -6.92
C ALA A 405 22.71 21.26 -7.02
N GLY A 406 22.94 20.80 -8.25
CA GLY A 406 23.92 19.77 -8.57
C GLY A 406 23.33 18.61 -9.37
N ASP A 407 24.21 17.99 -10.16
CA ASP A 407 23.91 16.79 -10.92
C ASP A 407 24.16 15.54 -10.06
N PHE A 408 23.13 14.72 -9.93
CA PHE A 408 23.17 13.46 -9.17
C PHE A 408 23.25 12.23 -10.08
N TYR A 409 23.45 12.42 -11.39
CA TYR A 409 23.48 11.34 -12.38
C TYR A 409 24.48 10.23 -12.04
N HIS A 410 25.64 10.60 -11.48
CA HIS A 410 26.68 9.67 -11.04
C HIS A 410 26.27 8.71 -9.89
N PHE A 411 25.15 8.98 -9.21
CA PHE A 411 24.57 8.07 -8.20
C PHE A 411 23.74 6.95 -8.82
N SER A 412 23.33 7.08 -10.08
CA SER A 412 22.63 6.04 -10.81
C SER A 412 23.60 5.11 -11.54
N ARG A 413 23.15 3.90 -11.85
CA ARG A 413 23.86 2.92 -12.68
C ARG A 413 22.91 2.32 -13.71
N GLN A 414 23.45 1.91 -14.86
CA GLN A 414 22.68 1.20 -15.88
C GLN A 414 22.09 -0.10 -15.31
N THR A 415 20.85 -0.39 -15.67
CA THR A 415 20.16 -1.62 -15.29
C THR A 415 19.07 -1.95 -16.31
N ASN A 416 18.77 -3.24 -16.47
CA ASN A 416 17.65 -3.67 -17.31
C ASN A 416 16.33 -3.79 -16.54
N ARG A 417 16.39 -3.65 -15.20
CA ARG A 417 15.26 -3.86 -14.31
C ARG A 417 15.30 -2.93 -13.12
N LEU A 418 14.15 -2.35 -12.78
CA LEU A 418 14.00 -1.44 -11.65
C LEU A 418 13.03 -2.03 -10.64
N SER A 419 13.37 -1.97 -9.35
CA SER A 419 12.49 -2.45 -8.29
C SER A 419 11.26 -1.55 -8.13
N ALA A 420 11.45 -0.23 -8.23
CA ALA A 420 10.35 0.73 -8.18
C ALA A 420 10.64 2.00 -8.98
N PHE A 421 9.60 2.53 -9.64
CA PHE A 421 9.58 3.89 -10.17
C PHE A 421 9.01 4.85 -9.11
N TRP A 422 9.72 5.92 -8.76
CA TRP A 422 9.21 6.92 -7.80
C TRP A 422 8.60 8.11 -8.53
N SER A 423 7.26 8.18 -8.55
CA SER A 423 6.53 9.36 -9.02
C SER A 423 6.22 10.29 -7.85
N HIS A 424 6.47 11.58 -8.02
CA HIS A 424 6.25 12.59 -7.00
C HIS A 424 6.10 13.98 -7.62
N SER A 425 5.50 14.93 -6.90
CA SER A 425 5.49 16.34 -7.31
C SER A 425 6.63 17.08 -6.64
N TRP A 426 7.35 17.94 -7.37
CA TRP A 426 8.39 18.80 -6.81
C TRP A 426 7.86 19.91 -5.88
N HIS A 427 6.59 20.30 -5.97
CA HIS A 427 6.01 21.41 -5.18
C HIS A 427 5.69 21.05 -3.72
N GLY A 428 5.40 19.78 -3.43
CA GLY A 428 5.09 19.34 -2.08
C GLY A 428 6.29 19.43 -1.13
N SER A 429 6.03 19.46 0.19
CA SER A 429 7.08 19.48 1.22
C SER A 429 8.07 18.31 1.03
N ALA A 430 9.34 18.65 0.79
CA ALA A 430 10.41 17.67 0.64
C ALA A 430 10.54 16.81 1.91
N MET A 431 10.47 17.43 3.10
CA MET A 431 10.61 16.70 4.36
C MET A 431 9.50 15.68 4.59
N GLN A 432 8.28 15.97 4.16
CA GLN A 432 7.17 15.02 4.23
C GLN A 432 7.42 13.80 3.33
N LYS A 433 7.86 14.02 2.08
CA LYS A 433 8.26 12.92 1.18
C LYS A 433 9.35 12.07 1.81
N ILE A 434 10.40 12.73 2.33
CA ILE A 434 11.54 12.07 2.96
C ILE A 434 11.08 11.23 4.15
N ALA A 435 10.28 11.79 5.06
CA ALA A 435 9.73 11.07 6.19
C ALA A 435 8.91 9.84 5.77
N SER A 436 8.06 9.97 4.75
CA SER A 436 7.29 8.86 4.19
C SER A 436 8.18 7.77 3.57
N ILE A 437 9.22 8.14 2.83
CA ILE A 437 10.16 7.17 2.24
C ILE A 437 10.99 6.47 3.33
N PHE A 438 11.48 7.22 4.32
CA PHE A 438 12.22 6.67 5.46
C PHE A 438 11.39 5.63 6.19
N PHE A 439 10.15 5.97 6.56
CA PHE A 439 9.26 5.03 7.22
C PHE A 439 8.98 3.81 6.33
N PHE A 440 8.65 4.03 5.05
CA PHE A 440 8.30 2.96 4.12
C PHE A 440 9.41 1.90 3.96
N TYR A 441 10.67 2.32 3.84
CA TYR A 441 11.81 1.41 3.61
C TYR A 441 12.52 0.92 4.87
N LYS A 442 12.47 1.68 5.98
CA LYS A 442 13.32 1.40 7.15
C LYS A 442 12.56 1.01 8.42
N ALA A 443 11.26 1.31 8.53
CA ALA A 443 10.50 1.11 9.77
C ALA A 443 10.48 -0.34 10.25
N THR A 444 10.34 -1.31 9.34
CA THR A 444 10.33 -2.74 9.69
C THR A 444 11.65 -3.16 10.33
N ALA A 445 12.79 -2.80 9.72
CA ALA A 445 14.11 -3.10 10.27
C ALA A 445 14.34 -2.38 11.60
N ALA A 446 13.94 -1.11 11.68
CA ALA A 446 14.06 -0.30 12.90
C ALA A 446 13.24 -0.89 14.06
N THR A 447 12.03 -1.35 13.78
CA THR A 447 11.16 -2.01 14.76
C THR A 447 11.80 -3.29 15.26
N VAL A 448 12.20 -4.19 14.35
CA VAL A 448 12.77 -5.50 14.72
C VAL A 448 14.07 -5.37 15.50
N LEU A 449 15.01 -4.55 15.02
CA LEU A 449 16.29 -4.36 15.68
C LEU A 449 16.15 -3.56 16.98
N GLY A 450 15.26 -2.56 17.01
CA GLY A 450 14.94 -1.81 18.21
C GLY A 450 14.33 -2.67 19.31
N THR A 451 13.33 -3.49 18.99
CA THR A 451 12.73 -4.41 19.97
C THR A 451 13.70 -5.49 20.41
N THR A 452 14.53 -6.02 19.50
CA THR A 452 15.56 -7.01 19.86
C THR A 452 16.60 -6.43 20.81
N ALA A 453 17.06 -5.20 20.55
CA ALA A 453 17.99 -4.50 21.44
C ALA A 453 17.38 -4.27 22.82
N ALA A 454 16.11 -3.86 22.88
CA ALA A 454 15.39 -3.67 24.14
C ALA A 454 15.29 -4.97 24.94
N VAL A 455 14.83 -6.07 24.32
CA VAL A 455 14.76 -7.39 24.96
C VAL A 455 16.12 -7.84 25.47
N GLY A 456 17.18 -7.66 24.69
CA GLY A 456 18.54 -8.01 25.13
C GLY A 456 18.99 -7.20 26.34
N ALA A 457 18.71 -5.89 26.36
CA ALA A 457 19.07 -5.03 27.47
C ALA A 457 18.28 -5.36 28.75
N ASP A 458 16.99 -5.68 28.61
CA ASP A 458 16.13 -6.07 29.72
C ASP A 458 16.50 -7.45 30.30
N VAL A 459 16.92 -8.38 29.44
CA VAL A 459 17.49 -9.67 29.89
C VAL A 459 18.78 -9.45 30.66
N PHE A 460 19.68 -8.58 30.18
CA PHE A 460 20.92 -8.27 30.92
C PHE A 460 20.65 -7.57 32.24
N PHE A 461 19.64 -6.71 32.31
CA PHE A 461 19.20 -6.11 33.57
C PHE A 461 18.65 -7.18 34.53
N ALA A 462 17.74 -8.04 34.08
CA ALA A 462 17.17 -9.12 34.90
C ALA A 462 18.26 -10.07 35.46
N LEU A 463 19.33 -10.30 34.68
CA LEU A 463 20.49 -11.11 35.07
C LEU A 463 21.52 -10.36 35.94
N ASN A 464 21.23 -9.15 36.42
CA ASN A 464 22.14 -8.31 37.22
C ASN A 464 23.43 -7.88 36.48
N LEU A 465 23.45 -7.91 35.15
CA LEU A 465 24.60 -7.48 34.35
C LEU A 465 24.56 -5.98 34.03
N LEU A 466 23.37 -5.37 34.05
CA LEU A 466 23.18 -3.93 33.93
C LEU A 466 22.63 -3.35 35.24
N PRO A 467 23.10 -2.15 35.66
CA PRO A 467 22.63 -1.53 36.89
C PRO A 467 21.22 -0.96 36.69
N GLY A 468 20.39 -1.00 37.73
CA GLY A 468 19.12 -0.28 37.71
C GLY A 468 19.29 1.22 37.96
N PHE A 469 18.24 1.97 37.65
CA PHE A 469 18.18 3.42 37.83
C PHE A 469 17.46 3.80 39.14
N GLY A 470 17.72 5.02 39.61
CA GLY A 470 17.08 5.59 40.82
C GLY A 470 17.80 5.27 42.12
N ALA A 471 17.33 5.84 43.24
CA ALA A 471 17.99 5.77 44.54
C ALA A 471 18.11 4.34 45.10
N GLN A 472 17.20 3.44 44.71
CA GLN A 472 17.20 2.03 45.10
C GLN A 472 17.76 1.11 44.02
N GLY A 473 18.12 1.64 42.83
CA GLY A 473 18.61 0.84 41.72
C GLY A 473 17.64 -0.21 41.20
N ARG A 474 16.31 -0.01 41.38
CA ARG A 474 15.27 -0.99 41.01
C ARG A 474 14.66 -0.74 39.63
N SER A 475 14.64 0.50 39.15
CA SER A 475 13.92 0.83 37.91
C SER A 475 14.72 0.44 36.67
N CYS A 476 14.12 -0.35 35.78
CA CYS A 476 14.67 -0.64 34.46
C CYS A 476 14.26 0.45 33.44
N TRP A 477 15.25 0.98 32.71
CA TRP A 477 15.06 1.89 31.57
C TRP A 477 15.82 1.43 30.34
N TRP A 478 16.49 0.29 30.44
CA TRP A 478 17.41 -0.17 29.43
C TRP A 478 16.66 -0.58 28.17
N GLY A 479 15.48 -1.21 28.30
CA GLY A 479 14.60 -1.57 27.19
C GLY A 479 14.18 -0.35 26.38
N VAL A 480 13.58 0.66 27.01
CA VAL A 480 13.18 1.90 26.34
C VAL A 480 14.39 2.63 25.76
N ILE A 481 15.47 2.87 26.52
CA ILE A 481 16.62 3.65 26.04
C ILE A 481 17.31 2.96 24.85
N THR A 482 17.65 1.68 24.99
CA THR A 482 18.37 0.94 23.94
C THR A 482 17.46 0.68 22.74
N GLY A 483 16.18 0.39 22.96
CA GLY A 483 15.21 0.19 21.89
C GLY A 483 14.90 1.46 21.11
N CYS A 484 14.65 2.60 21.79
CA CYS A 484 14.50 3.92 21.16
C CYS A 484 15.73 4.26 20.32
N SER A 485 16.91 4.14 20.94
CA SER A 485 18.18 4.55 20.32
C SER A 485 18.48 3.70 19.10
N THR A 486 18.34 2.38 19.22
CA THR A 486 18.54 1.44 18.11
C THR A 486 17.52 1.69 17.00
N TYR A 487 16.24 1.93 17.33
CA TYR A 487 15.22 2.28 16.35
C TYR A 487 15.60 3.54 15.56
N LEU A 488 16.02 4.62 16.24
CA LEU A 488 16.45 5.86 15.59
C LEU A 488 17.73 5.68 14.76
N LEU A 489 18.73 4.95 15.28
CA LEU A 489 19.97 4.66 14.56
C LEU A 489 19.69 3.84 13.30
N VAL A 490 18.82 2.84 13.36
CA VAL A 490 18.43 2.06 12.18
C VAL A 490 17.63 2.94 11.20
N MET A 491 16.72 3.78 11.67
CA MET A 491 16.03 4.75 10.80
C MET A 491 17.00 5.71 10.09
N LEU A 492 18.07 6.14 10.74
CA LEU A 492 19.08 7.02 10.15
C LEU A 492 20.02 6.27 9.20
N PHE A 493 20.55 5.12 9.64
CA PHE A 493 21.69 4.46 9.02
C PHE A 493 21.39 3.17 8.24
N TRP A 494 20.18 2.61 8.33
CA TRP A 494 19.82 1.44 7.53
C TRP A 494 19.91 1.75 6.03
N GLN A 495 20.56 0.84 5.29
CA GLN A 495 20.91 1.03 3.87
C GLN A 495 20.07 0.08 2.99
N PRO A 496 18.83 0.46 2.61
CA PRO A 496 18.05 -0.34 1.67
C PRO A 496 18.72 -0.42 0.30
N ARG A 497 18.92 -1.65 -0.21
CA ARG A 497 19.67 -1.93 -1.46
C ARG A 497 18.81 -1.97 -2.74
N GLN A 498 17.51 -1.71 -2.63
CA GLN A 498 16.60 -1.76 -3.77
C GLN A 498 16.98 -0.71 -4.81
N LEU A 499 16.87 -1.03 -6.10
CA LEU A 499 17.17 -0.11 -7.19
C LEU A 499 15.90 0.62 -7.61
N VAL A 500 15.94 1.95 -7.53
CA VAL A 500 14.79 2.79 -7.81
C VAL A 500 15.11 3.81 -8.88
N PHE A 501 14.10 4.16 -9.67
CA PHE A 501 14.15 5.30 -10.55
C PHE A 501 13.72 6.55 -9.79
N LEU A 502 14.55 7.59 -9.87
CA LEU A 502 14.21 8.96 -9.49
C LEU A 502 14.74 9.87 -10.59
N ASP A 503 13.84 10.62 -11.23
CA ASP A 503 14.11 11.53 -12.35
C ASP A 503 15.42 12.31 -12.21
N ARG A 504 15.59 13.11 -11.15
CA ARG A 504 16.77 13.97 -10.93
C ARG A 504 18.08 13.20 -10.71
N VAL A 505 18.01 11.91 -10.43
CA VAL A 505 19.17 11.05 -10.17
C VAL A 505 19.48 10.16 -11.38
N CYS A 506 18.46 9.75 -12.13
CA CYS A 506 18.60 8.76 -13.19
C CYS A 506 18.61 9.41 -14.60
N ILE A 507 18.15 10.65 -14.72
CA ILE A 507 18.24 11.46 -15.95
C ILE A 507 19.28 12.56 -15.70
N SER A 508 20.23 12.72 -16.63
CA SER A 508 21.24 13.77 -16.54
C SER A 508 20.56 15.14 -16.53
N GLN A 509 20.91 15.99 -15.56
CA GLN A 509 20.43 17.37 -15.49
C GLN A 509 21.42 18.36 -16.13
N SER A 510 22.62 17.89 -16.48
CA SER A 510 23.72 18.70 -17.00
C SER A 510 23.90 18.54 -18.51
N ASP A 511 23.55 17.38 -19.05
CA ASP A 511 23.70 17.04 -20.47
C ASP A 511 22.31 17.04 -21.14
N PRO A 512 22.00 18.02 -22.02
CA PRO A 512 20.69 18.15 -22.65
C PRO A 512 20.37 16.99 -23.59
N GLY A 513 21.37 16.36 -24.21
CA GLY A 513 21.17 15.20 -25.08
C GLY A 513 20.75 13.97 -24.26
N LEU A 514 21.46 13.70 -23.16
CA LEU A 514 21.08 12.63 -22.23
C LEU A 514 19.74 12.90 -21.55
N GLN A 515 19.42 14.17 -21.29
CA GLN A 515 18.13 14.56 -20.74
C GLN A 515 17.00 14.24 -21.73
N ALA A 516 17.14 14.66 -23.00
CA ALA A 516 16.17 14.38 -24.05
C ALA A 516 15.99 12.87 -24.27
N GLU A 517 17.08 12.10 -24.38
CA GLU A 517 17.01 10.64 -24.50
C GLU A 517 16.33 9.97 -23.29
N GLY A 518 16.62 10.45 -22.08
CA GLY A 518 16.00 9.96 -20.85
C GLY A 518 14.50 10.23 -20.81
N LEU A 519 14.06 11.40 -21.27
CA LEU A 519 12.65 11.78 -21.39
C LEU A 519 11.93 10.94 -22.45
N LEU A 520 12.53 10.77 -23.63
CA LEU A 520 12.00 9.92 -24.70
C LEU A 520 11.89 8.45 -24.27
N SER A 521 12.82 7.99 -23.44
CA SER A 521 12.85 6.61 -22.92
C SER A 521 12.00 6.38 -21.67
N LEU A 522 11.21 7.36 -21.21
CA LEU A 522 10.42 7.24 -19.99
C LEU A 522 9.43 6.06 -20.05
N GLY A 523 8.77 5.85 -21.19
CA GLY A 523 7.87 4.71 -21.39
C GLY A 523 8.57 3.37 -21.12
N ALA A 524 9.81 3.23 -21.59
CA ALA A 524 10.62 2.03 -21.37
C ALA A 524 11.06 1.87 -19.91
N ILE A 525 11.39 2.97 -19.24
CA ILE A 525 11.73 2.99 -17.81
C ILE A 525 10.52 2.56 -16.96
N LEU A 526 9.32 3.07 -17.28
CA LEU A 526 8.08 2.66 -16.63
C LEU A 526 7.80 1.18 -16.88
N LYS A 527 7.91 0.70 -18.12
CA LYS A 527 7.72 -0.71 -18.51
C LYS A 527 8.71 -1.65 -17.82
N SER A 528 9.97 -1.24 -17.65
CA SER A 528 11.03 -2.02 -16.98
C SER A 528 10.98 -1.96 -15.44
N SER A 529 10.07 -1.18 -14.87
CA SER A 529 9.85 -1.10 -13.42
C SER A 529 8.88 -2.19 -12.93
N ASP A 530 9.26 -2.91 -11.87
CA ASP A 530 8.45 -3.97 -11.23
C ASP A 530 7.26 -3.40 -10.42
N SER A 531 7.41 -2.17 -9.92
CA SER A 531 6.42 -1.49 -9.11
C SER A 531 6.51 0.03 -9.28
N MET A 532 5.49 0.75 -8.84
CA MET A 532 5.47 2.21 -8.84
C MET A 532 5.13 2.72 -7.45
N LEU A 533 6.00 3.55 -6.87
CA LEU A 533 5.75 4.27 -5.64
C LEU A 533 5.31 5.69 -5.98
N VAL A 534 4.06 6.01 -5.68
CA VAL A 534 3.49 7.34 -5.86
C VAL A 534 3.52 8.08 -4.52
N LEU A 535 4.40 9.06 -4.40
CA LEU A 535 4.48 9.97 -3.26
C LEU A 535 3.63 11.20 -3.55
N TRP A 536 2.37 11.15 -3.16
CA TRP A 536 1.42 12.17 -3.53
C TRP A 536 1.22 13.21 -2.42
N ASP A 537 1.01 14.43 -2.87
CA ASP A 537 0.58 15.59 -2.10
C ASP A 537 -0.53 16.32 -2.90
N PRO A 538 -1.23 17.32 -2.35
CA PRO A 538 -2.35 17.98 -3.03
C PRO A 538 -2.03 18.66 -4.38
N SER A 539 -0.75 18.79 -4.76
CA SER A 539 -0.34 19.25 -6.09
C SER A 539 -0.13 18.10 -7.08
N TRP A 540 0.12 16.86 -6.61
CA TRP A 540 0.48 15.73 -7.47
C TRP A 540 -0.60 15.42 -8.52
N ALA A 541 -1.86 15.34 -8.11
CA ALA A 541 -2.98 15.02 -9.01
C ALA A 541 -3.30 16.14 -10.02
N ARG A 542 -2.81 17.35 -9.79
CA ARG A 542 -2.98 18.48 -10.72
C ARG A 542 -1.93 18.48 -11.82
N ARG A 543 -0.80 17.79 -11.65
CA ARG A 543 0.29 17.82 -12.62
C ARG A 543 0.09 16.79 -13.72
N LEU A 544 0.15 17.26 -14.96
CA LEU A 544 -0.05 16.43 -16.14
C LEU A 544 0.95 15.26 -16.18
N TRP A 545 2.24 15.56 -16.00
CA TRP A 545 3.32 14.58 -16.01
C TRP A 545 3.11 13.45 -14.99
N CYS A 546 2.77 13.79 -13.75
CA CYS A 546 2.58 12.81 -12.66
C CYS A 546 1.43 11.83 -12.94
N VAL A 547 0.31 12.35 -13.43
CA VAL A 547 -0.87 11.53 -13.78
C VAL A 547 -0.59 10.68 -15.02
N PHE A 548 0.10 11.26 -16.01
CA PHE A 548 0.56 10.56 -17.20
C PHE A 548 1.49 9.38 -16.86
N GLU A 549 2.48 9.57 -15.99
CA GLU A 549 3.38 8.49 -15.52
C GLU A 549 2.59 7.31 -14.95
N LEU A 550 1.59 7.59 -14.12
CA LEU A 550 0.78 6.54 -13.50
C LEU A 550 -0.07 5.81 -14.54
N ALA A 551 -0.75 6.53 -15.42
CA ALA A 551 -1.54 5.94 -16.50
C ALA A 551 -0.67 5.13 -17.47
N ALA A 552 0.51 5.64 -17.83
CA ALA A 552 1.49 4.96 -18.67
C ALA A 552 2.04 3.69 -18.00
N PHE A 553 2.33 3.73 -16.70
CA PHE A 553 2.72 2.55 -15.94
C PHE A 553 1.64 1.46 -16.00
N LEU A 554 0.36 1.82 -15.81
CA LEU A 554 -0.75 0.87 -15.93
C LEU A 554 -0.91 0.36 -17.36
N HIS A 555 -0.76 1.22 -18.36
CA HIS A 555 -0.82 0.84 -19.76
C HIS A 555 0.29 -0.13 -20.17
N SER A 556 1.49 0.01 -19.61
CA SER A 556 2.63 -0.86 -19.91
C SER A 556 2.47 -2.31 -19.43
N ARG A 557 1.46 -2.60 -18.58
CA ARG A 557 1.25 -3.94 -18.04
C ARG A 557 0.48 -4.85 -19.01
N PRO A 558 0.87 -6.13 -19.14
CA PRO A 558 0.10 -7.12 -19.89
C PRO A 558 -1.34 -7.25 -19.38
N PRO A 559 -2.33 -7.54 -20.25
CA PRO A 559 -3.70 -7.78 -19.84
C PRO A 559 -3.78 -8.92 -18.81
N GLY A 560 -4.35 -8.65 -17.64
CA GLY A 560 -4.52 -9.62 -16.55
C GLY A 560 -3.38 -9.64 -15.51
N GLU A 561 -2.27 -8.94 -15.74
CA GLU A 561 -1.28 -8.71 -14.69
C GLU A 561 -1.81 -7.68 -13.69
N THR A 562 -1.67 -7.93 -12.38
CA THR A 562 -2.08 -6.97 -11.35
C THR A 562 -0.97 -5.93 -11.15
N PRO A 563 -1.20 -4.66 -11.51
CA PRO A 563 -0.17 -3.62 -11.40
C PRO A 563 0.21 -3.39 -9.93
N ARG A 564 1.52 -3.41 -9.64
CA ARG A 564 2.05 -3.15 -8.31
C ARG A 564 2.26 -1.66 -8.08
N VAL A 565 1.17 -0.92 -7.88
CA VAL A 565 1.21 0.50 -7.50
C VAL A 565 1.06 0.66 -6.00
N LEU A 566 1.94 1.47 -5.41
CA LEU A 566 1.95 1.84 -3.99
C LEU A 566 1.76 3.34 -3.87
N ILE A 567 0.57 3.76 -3.45
CA ILE A 567 0.27 5.19 -3.24
C ILE A 567 0.48 5.53 -1.76
N ARG A 568 1.35 6.51 -1.49
CA ARG A 568 1.71 6.96 -0.15
C ARG A 568 1.59 8.49 -0.07
N PRO A 569 0.73 9.03 0.80
CA PRO A 569 0.70 10.47 1.04
C PRO A 569 2.00 10.90 1.69
N THR A 570 2.52 12.05 1.29
CA THR A 570 3.73 12.61 1.88
C THR A 570 3.55 12.89 3.37
N ILE A 571 2.35 13.30 3.82
CA ILE A 571 2.08 13.57 5.23
C ILE A 571 2.10 12.31 6.12
N LEU A 572 1.91 11.10 5.55
CA LEU A 572 1.77 9.86 6.32
C LEU A 572 2.99 9.56 7.19
N GLY A 573 4.20 9.58 6.62
CA GLY A 573 5.42 9.29 7.37
C GLY A 573 5.67 10.28 8.49
N PHE A 574 5.37 11.56 8.26
CA PHE A 574 5.47 12.59 9.29
C PHE A 574 4.48 12.35 10.44
N THR A 575 3.22 12.04 10.12
CA THR A 575 2.19 11.70 11.13
C THR A 575 2.58 10.47 11.95
N ILE A 576 3.16 9.45 11.31
CA ILE A 576 3.62 8.24 12.01
C ILE A 576 4.81 8.55 12.92
N LEU A 577 5.80 9.30 12.45
CA LEU A 577 6.93 9.72 13.29
C LEU A 577 6.44 10.57 14.47
N ALA A 578 5.53 11.52 14.23
CA ALA A 578 4.93 12.33 15.29
C ALA A 578 4.21 11.47 16.33
N PHE A 579 3.49 10.43 15.90
CA PHE A 579 2.86 9.46 16.80
C PHE A 579 3.91 8.68 17.61
N TRP A 580 5.00 8.23 16.99
CA TRP A 580 6.08 7.52 17.68
C TRP A 580 6.71 8.40 18.77
N PHE A 581 7.08 9.65 18.44
CA PHE A 581 7.61 10.61 19.41
C PHE A 581 6.60 10.94 20.51
N ALA A 582 5.32 11.07 20.16
CA ALA A 582 4.25 11.27 21.13
C ALA A 582 4.14 10.11 22.11
N GLY A 583 4.28 8.87 21.63
CA GLY A 583 4.31 7.67 22.45
C GLY A 583 5.48 7.67 23.44
N VAL A 584 6.69 8.04 22.98
CA VAL A 584 7.87 8.17 23.86
C VAL A 584 7.65 9.23 24.93
N LEU A 585 7.21 10.43 24.54
CA LEU A 585 6.96 11.51 25.48
C LEU A 585 5.88 11.14 26.49
N PHE A 586 4.81 10.48 26.04
CA PHE A 586 3.74 10.00 26.92
C PHE A 586 4.25 8.94 27.91
N ALA A 587 5.09 8.01 27.46
CA ALA A 587 5.74 7.02 28.33
C ALA A 587 6.62 7.69 29.40
N CYS A 588 7.43 8.69 29.01
CA CYS A 588 8.22 9.49 29.94
C CYS A 588 7.32 10.23 30.94
N CYS A 589 6.23 10.84 30.50
CA CYS A 589 5.27 11.54 31.37
C CYS A 589 4.62 10.59 32.37
N LEU A 590 4.17 9.40 31.93
CA LEU A 590 3.58 8.39 32.80
C LEU A 590 4.56 8.00 33.91
N TYR A 591 5.82 7.75 33.55
CA TYR A 591 6.82 7.38 34.52
C TYR A 591 7.18 8.49 35.50
N ILE A 592 7.44 9.71 35.01
CA ILE A 592 7.76 10.84 35.89
C ILE A 592 6.62 11.05 36.89
N THR A 593 5.37 10.92 36.43
CA THR A 593 4.20 11.01 37.30
C THR A 593 4.13 9.86 38.29
N SER A 594 4.45 8.62 37.90
CA SER A 594 4.46 7.50 38.84
C SER A 594 5.54 7.64 39.92
N GLN A 595 6.69 8.23 39.58
CA GLN A 595 7.77 8.51 40.54
C GLN A 595 7.44 9.65 41.49
N LEU A 596 6.86 10.74 40.99
CA LEU A 596 6.49 11.90 41.80
C LEU A 596 5.37 11.61 42.79
N PHE A 597 4.53 10.60 42.50
CA PHE A 597 3.31 10.32 43.25
C PHE A 597 3.22 8.83 43.66
N SER A 598 4.34 8.26 44.13
CA SER A 598 4.44 6.85 44.52
C SER A 598 3.35 6.40 45.51
N ASP A 599 2.93 7.30 46.41
CA ASP A 599 1.95 7.01 47.46
C ASP A 599 0.50 7.32 47.05
N THR A 600 0.31 7.84 45.84
CA THR A 600 -1.01 8.24 45.35
C THR A 600 -1.66 7.10 44.55
N SER A 601 -2.99 7.00 44.61
CA SER A 601 -3.72 6.04 43.80
C SER A 601 -3.38 6.17 42.30
N ILE A 602 -3.14 5.03 41.65
CA ILE A 602 -2.76 4.91 40.23
C ILE A 602 -3.66 5.70 39.28
N TYR A 603 -4.93 5.91 39.65
CA TYR A 603 -5.88 6.73 38.88
C TYR A 603 -5.45 8.20 38.80
N TYR A 604 -4.92 8.78 39.87
CA TYR A 604 -4.45 10.16 39.85
C TYR A 604 -3.19 10.31 39.00
N VAL A 605 -2.28 9.33 39.08
CA VAL A 605 -1.08 9.28 38.22
C VAL A 605 -1.49 9.23 36.75
N LEU A 606 -2.45 8.37 36.41
CA LEU A 606 -2.98 8.26 35.05
C LEU A 606 -3.64 9.58 34.61
N ILE A 607 -4.50 10.20 35.43
CA ILE A 607 -5.16 11.47 35.10
C ILE A 607 -4.14 12.58 34.88
N LEU A 608 -3.14 12.70 35.76
CA LEU A 608 -2.09 13.72 35.67
C LEU A 608 -1.21 13.53 34.42
N ALA A 609 -0.90 12.30 34.04
CA ALA A 609 -0.15 12.00 32.82
C ALA A 609 -1.00 12.17 31.53
N LEU A 610 -2.32 11.96 31.63
CA LEU A 610 -3.25 12.13 30.50
C LEU A 610 -3.36 13.58 30.04
N VAL A 611 -3.20 14.58 30.90
CA VAL A 611 -3.28 16.01 30.51
C VAL A 611 -2.16 16.43 29.53
N PRO A 612 -0.86 16.24 29.85
CA PRO A 612 0.21 16.54 28.89
C PRO A 612 0.16 15.60 27.69
N GLY A 613 -0.19 14.32 27.90
CA GLY A 613 -0.42 13.36 26.82
C GLY A 613 -1.49 13.84 25.83
N ALA A 614 -2.61 14.36 26.33
CA ALA A 614 -3.70 14.90 25.55
C ALA A 614 -3.24 16.06 24.66
N GLY A 615 -2.42 16.97 25.17
CA GLY A 615 -1.85 18.05 24.37
C GLY A 615 -0.99 17.55 23.21
N ILE A 616 -0.15 16.53 23.43
CA ILE A 616 0.70 15.94 22.39
C ILE A 616 -0.15 15.20 21.35
N PHE A 617 -1.08 14.35 21.80
CA PHE A 617 -1.96 13.58 20.91
C PHE A 617 -2.99 14.45 20.18
N PHE A 618 -3.31 15.65 20.69
CA PHE A 618 -4.13 16.63 19.97
C PHE A 618 -3.49 17.02 18.63
N VAL A 619 -2.18 17.30 18.63
CA VAL A 619 -1.44 17.64 17.40
C VAL A 619 -1.47 16.47 16.42
N VAL A 620 -1.24 15.25 16.90
CA VAL A 620 -1.29 14.04 16.07
C VAL A 620 -2.69 13.82 15.49
N ALA A 621 -3.74 13.99 16.30
CA ALA A 621 -5.12 13.88 15.84
C ALA A 621 -5.45 14.92 14.75
N HIS A 622 -4.92 16.13 14.85
CA HIS A 622 -5.07 17.16 13.81
C HIS A 622 -4.37 16.74 12.51
N LEU A 623 -3.13 16.24 12.58
CA LEU A 623 -2.39 15.72 11.42
C LEU A 623 -3.10 14.53 10.75
N VAL A 624 -3.73 13.65 11.53
CA VAL A 624 -4.53 12.53 10.99
C VAL A 624 -5.76 13.05 10.24
N ARG A 625 -6.44 14.09 10.74
CA ARG A 625 -7.56 14.72 10.02
C ARG A 625 -7.12 15.37 8.71
N ASP A 626 -5.99 16.07 8.73
CA ASP A 626 -5.41 16.66 7.52
C ASP A 626 -4.98 15.60 6.50
N PHE A 627 -4.47 14.46 6.96
CA PHE A 627 -4.25 13.29 6.13
C PHE A 627 -5.56 12.82 5.47
N CYS A 628 -6.63 12.58 6.24
CA CYS A 628 -7.92 12.10 5.71
C CYS A 628 -8.49 13.06 4.65
N ARG A 629 -8.42 14.36 4.96
CA ARG A 629 -8.86 15.44 4.06
C ARG A 629 -8.08 15.44 2.77
N SER A 630 -6.75 15.35 2.86
CA SER A 630 -5.89 15.34 1.69
C SER A 630 -6.24 14.14 0.80
N VAL A 631 -6.53 12.96 1.37
CA VAL A 631 -6.95 11.77 0.61
C VAL A 631 -8.25 12.05 -0.15
N THR A 632 -9.22 12.69 0.50
CA THR A 632 -10.49 13.07 -0.15
C THR A 632 -10.26 14.06 -1.30
N THR A 633 -9.41 15.07 -1.09
CA THR A 633 -9.02 16.04 -2.12
C THR A 633 -8.38 15.35 -3.31
N MET A 634 -7.50 14.37 -3.09
CA MET A 634 -6.86 13.62 -4.18
C MET A 634 -7.88 12.81 -4.98
N CYS A 635 -8.77 12.06 -4.32
CA CYS A 635 -9.81 11.30 -5.01
C CYS A 635 -10.68 12.21 -5.90
N HIS A 636 -11.01 13.41 -5.40
CA HIS A 636 -11.78 14.40 -6.16
C HIS A 636 -11.00 14.94 -7.36
N GLN A 637 -9.77 15.39 -7.16
CA GLN A 637 -8.90 15.92 -8.23
C GLN A 637 -8.68 14.93 -9.36
N ILE A 638 -8.59 13.63 -9.04
CA ILE A 638 -8.39 12.58 -10.05
C ILE A 638 -9.70 12.18 -10.71
N GLY A 639 -10.81 12.18 -9.96
CA GLY A 639 -12.14 11.96 -10.52
C GLY A 639 -12.60 13.05 -11.49
N GLU A 640 -12.12 14.27 -11.32
CA GLU A 640 -12.41 15.43 -12.18
C GLU A 640 -11.23 15.83 -13.07
N PHE A 641 -10.22 14.97 -13.19
CA PHE A 641 -9.01 15.27 -13.94
C PHE A 641 -9.35 15.60 -15.40
N ARG A 642 -8.90 16.75 -15.89
CA ARG A 642 -8.93 17.13 -17.31
C ARG A 642 -7.52 17.41 -17.79
N PHE A 643 -7.21 16.93 -18.98
CA PHE A 643 -5.94 17.16 -19.64
C PHE A 643 -5.69 18.66 -19.78
N GLU A 644 -6.67 19.43 -20.27
CA GLU A 644 -6.56 20.88 -20.50
C GLU A 644 -6.22 21.66 -19.22
N THR A 645 -6.87 21.34 -18.10
CA THR A 645 -6.68 22.06 -16.84
C THR A 645 -5.50 21.55 -16.01
N ALA A 646 -4.91 20.41 -16.36
CA ALA A 646 -3.76 19.86 -15.66
C ALA A 646 -2.55 20.79 -15.79
N GLU A 647 -1.87 21.10 -14.69
CA GLU A 647 -0.71 21.98 -14.65
C GLU A 647 0.50 21.33 -15.33
N SER A 648 1.20 22.10 -16.17
CA SER A 648 2.49 21.74 -16.78
C SER A 648 3.50 22.85 -16.49
N TYR A 649 4.72 22.48 -16.10
CA TYR A 649 5.72 23.47 -15.67
C TYR A 649 6.09 24.43 -16.81
N CYS A 650 6.34 23.90 -18.01
CA CYS A 650 6.64 24.70 -19.20
C CYS A 650 5.58 25.79 -19.45
N CYS A 651 4.29 25.49 -19.30
CA CYS A 651 3.21 26.46 -19.54
C CYS A 651 3.16 27.52 -18.43
N SER A 652 3.43 27.14 -17.19
CA SER A 652 3.43 28.09 -16.05
C SER A 652 4.56 29.12 -16.13
N THR A 653 5.63 28.81 -16.87
CA THR A 653 6.78 29.69 -17.11
C THR A 653 6.75 30.36 -18.49
N ASN A 654 5.60 30.34 -19.19
CA ASN A 654 5.44 30.85 -20.56
C ASN A 654 6.49 30.29 -21.54
N HIS A 655 6.80 29.00 -21.41
CA HIS A 655 7.77 28.28 -22.23
C HIS A 655 9.18 28.87 -22.22
N ARG A 656 9.55 29.50 -21.10
CA ARG A 656 10.90 30.03 -20.87
C ARG A 656 11.55 29.29 -19.72
N SER A 657 12.77 28.84 -19.95
CA SER A 657 13.65 28.29 -18.91
C SER A 657 14.16 29.38 -17.97
N ASP A 658 14.79 28.99 -16.86
CA ASP A 658 15.43 29.93 -15.93
C ASP A 658 16.56 30.77 -16.59
N SER A 659 17.16 30.27 -17.68
CA SER A 659 18.14 31.01 -18.50
C SER A 659 17.48 31.98 -19.50
N GLY A 660 16.15 31.93 -19.64
CA GLY A 660 15.38 32.75 -20.58
C GLY A 660 15.21 32.14 -21.96
N GLU A 661 15.86 31.00 -22.24
CA GLU A 661 15.75 30.25 -23.49
C GLU A 661 14.37 29.62 -23.65
N THR A 662 13.86 29.57 -24.88
CA THR A 662 12.59 28.95 -25.22
C THR A 662 12.69 27.44 -25.09
N MET A 663 11.73 26.83 -24.40
CA MET A 663 11.68 25.37 -24.21
C MET A 663 10.45 24.75 -24.88
N ILE A 664 10.59 23.50 -25.31
CA ILE A 664 9.50 22.71 -25.90
C ILE A 664 8.34 22.58 -24.90
N CYS A 665 7.12 22.63 -25.41
CA CYS A 665 5.91 22.46 -24.61
C CYS A 665 5.75 20.99 -24.18
N ASP A 666 6.01 20.69 -22.90
CA ASP A 666 5.78 19.36 -22.30
C ASP A 666 4.37 18.85 -22.58
N ARG A 667 3.37 19.74 -22.58
CA ARG A 667 1.98 19.38 -22.81
C ARG A 667 1.77 18.81 -24.21
N GLU A 668 2.34 19.42 -25.23
CA GLU A 668 2.22 18.96 -26.62
C GLU A 668 2.89 17.59 -26.80
N VAL A 669 4.09 17.42 -26.23
CA VAL A 669 4.82 16.14 -26.26
C VAL A 669 4.00 15.02 -25.58
N ILE A 670 3.44 15.31 -24.41
CA ILE A 670 2.58 14.35 -23.69
C ILE A 670 1.29 14.09 -24.47
N GLN A 671 0.69 15.10 -25.10
CA GLN A 671 -0.52 14.94 -25.91
C GLN A 671 -0.28 14.00 -27.09
N GLN A 672 0.83 14.19 -27.82
CA GLN A 672 1.21 13.29 -28.91
C GLN A 672 1.40 11.86 -28.39
N THR A 673 2.10 11.71 -27.27
CA THR A 673 2.31 10.40 -26.65
C THR A 673 0.99 9.76 -26.19
N ILE A 674 0.06 10.57 -25.67
CA ILE A 674 -1.28 10.14 -25.29
C ILE A 674 -2.06 9.64 -26.50
N ASN A 675 -2.03 10.37 -27.62
CA ASN A 675 -2.70 9.97 -28.85
C ASN A 675 -2.12 8.65 -29.39
N ILE A 676 -0.81 8.44 -29.28
CA ILE A 676 -0.15 7.19 -29.69
C ILE A 676 -0.55 6.02 -28.77
N TRP A 677 -0.52 6.19 -27.45
CA TRP A 677 -0.73 5.10 -26.48
C TRP A 677 -2.18 4.80 -26.15
N PHE A 678 -3.02 5.84 -26.06
CA PHE A 678 -4.42 5.75 -25.64
C PHE A 678 -5.40 6.05 -26.77
N GLY A 679 -4.92 6.45 -27.95
CA GLY A 679 -5.74 6.77 -29.13
C GLY A 679 -6.28 8.19 -29.15
N SER A 680 -6.69 8.73 -27.99
CA SER A 680 -7.14 10.12 -27.87
C SER A 680 -7.00 10.64 -26.43
N VAL A 681 -7.05 11.97 -26.28
CA VAL A 681 -7.04 12.64 -24.98
C VAL A 681 -8.26 12.24 -24.13
N GLU A 682 -9.44 12.10 -24.74
CA GLU A 682 -10.67 11.70 -24.05
C GLU A 682 -10.57 10.27 -23.53
N SER A 683 -9.99 9.36 -24.32
CA SER A 683 -9.77 7.98 -23.92
C SER A 683 -8.79 7.89 -22.74
N PHE A 684 -7.75 8.73 -22.75
CA PHE A 684 -6.82 8.88 -21.62
C PHE A 684 -7.51 9.44 -20.37
N GLU A 685 -8.26 10.54 -20.48
CA GLU A 685 -9.01 11.11 -19.36
C GLU A 685 -9.98 10.10 -18.76
N GLN A 686 -10.75 9.41 -19.60
CA GLN A 686 -11.68 8.38 -19.16
C GLN A 686 -10.97 7.25 -18.42
N ARG A 687 -9.77 6.86 -18.87
CA ARG A 687 -8.95 5.86 -18.18
C ARG A 687 -8.43 6.35 -16.84
N VAL A 688 -7.99 7.59 -16.73
CA VAL A 688 -7.56 8.21 -15.47
C VAL A 688 -8.73 8.30 -14.48
N GLN A 689 -9.84 8.88 -14.91
CA GLN A 689 -11.02 9.10 -14.06
C GLN A 689 -11.67 7.79 -13.58
N ASN A 690 -11.49 6.70 -14.33
CA ASN A 690 -12.02 5.38 -13.96
C ASN A 690 -10.95 4.47 -13.35
N GLU A 691 -10.04 3.94 -14.16
CA GLU A 691 -9.10 2.90 -13.73
C GLU A 691 -8.11 3.41 -12.67
N VAL A 692 -7.53 4.59 -12.88
CA VAL A 692 -6.58 5.18 -11.92
C VAL A 692 -7.32 5.55 -10.63
N CYS A 693 -8.48 6.19 -10.73
CA CYS A 693 -9.30 6.55 -9.57
C CYS A 693 -9.76 5.32 -8.76
N ASP A 694 -10.16 4.24 -9.42
CA ASP A 694 -10.56 2.98 -8.79
C ASP A 694 -9.36 2.29 -8.12
N LEU A 695 -8.21 2.27 -8.80
CA LEU A 695 -6.95 1.76 -8.23
C LEU A 695 -6.56 2.53 -6.96
N LEU A 696 -6.64 3.86 -7.02
CA LEU A 696 -6.36 4.72 -5.87
C LEU A 696 -7.32 4.41 -4.74
N SER A 697 -8.62 4.47 -5.00
CA SER A 697 -9.66 4.16 -4.02
C SER A 697 -9.45 2.79 -3.37
N HIS A 698 -9.08 1.78 -4.16
CA HIS A 698 -8.79 0.43 -3.66
C HIS A 698 -7.52 0.37 -2.79
N GLN A 699 -6.45 1.04 -3.19
CA GLN A 699 -5.18 1.10 -2.42
C GLN A 699 -5.35 1.89 -1.12
N LEU A 700 -6.13 2.98 -1.15
CA LEU A 700 -6.50 3.77 0.02
C LEU A 700 -7.31 2.93 1.02
N LEU A 701 -8.26 2.12 0.53
CA LEU A 701 -9.14 1.28 1.35
C LEU A 701 -8.39 0.14 2.07
N HIS A 702 -7.45 -0.51 1.38
CA HIS A 702 -6.89 -1.79 1.84
C HIS A 702 -5.41 -1.77 2.24
N ARG A 703 -4.57 -0.87 1.68
CA ARG A 703 -3.10 -1.01 1.73
C ARG A 703 -2.35 0.18 2.31
N MET A 704 -2.98 1.34 2.43
CA MET A 704 -2.33 2.53 2.96
C MET A 704 -1.91 2.38 4.42
N ILE A 705 -2.87 2.07 5.29
CA ILE A 705 -2.65 1.91 6.73
C ILE A 705 -2.96 0.45 7.06
N SER A 706 -2.05 -0.42 6.64
CA SER A 706 -2.13 -1.83 7.04
C SER A 706 -1.96 -1.93 8.55
N TYR A 707 -2.57 -2.95 9.14
CA TYR A 707 -2.45 -3.23 10.56
C TYR A 707 -0.98 -3.28 11.01
N TRP A 708 -0.14 -3.93 10.20
CA TRP A 708 1.29 -4.07 10.47
C TRP A 708 2.06 -2.75 10.42
N ARG A 709 1.70 -1.81 9.54
CA ARG A 709 2.34 -0.49 9.55
C ARG A 709 2.01 0.31 10.82
N LEU A 710 0.83 0.10 11.40
CA LEU A 710 0.50 0.68 12.70
C LEU A 710 1.33 0.01 13.80
N ALA A 711 1.45 -1.31 13.81
CA ALA A 711 2.30 -2.01 14.77
C ALA A 711 3.78 -1.58 14.70
N GLU A 712 4.34 -1.41 13.49
CA GLU A 712 5.70 -0.88 13.30
C GLU A 712 5.88 0.55 13.86
N ALA A 713 4.81 1.33 13.89
CA ALA A 713 4.85 2.70 14.42
C ALA A 713 4.77 2.75 15.95
N THR A 714 4.35 1.68 16.61
CA THR A 714 3.97 1.69 18.04
C THR A 714 4.75 0.76 18.97
N PRO A 715 6.00 0.32 18.68
CA PRO A 715 6.73 -0.57 19.58
C PRO A 715 6.98 0.04 20.98
N MET A 716 6.95 1.37 21.11
CA MET A 716 7.26 2.08 22.36
C MET A 716 6.35 1.69 23.53
N PHE A 717 5.09 1.34 23.25
CA PHE A 717 4.17 0.84 24.28
C PHE A 717 4.55 -0.55 24.78
N PHE A 718 5.10 -1.40 23.91
CA PHE A 718 5.69 -2.67 24.33
C PHE A 718 6.97 -2.45 25.13
N LEU A 719 7.89 -1.59 24.65
CA LEU A 719 9.15 -1.31 25.34
C LEU A 719 8.94 -0.84 26.79
N LEU A 720 7.96 0.03 27.02
CA LEU A 720 7.63 0.51 28.37
C LEU A 720 7.17 -0.63 29.29
N LEU A 721 6.34 -1.54 28.79
CA LEU A 721 5.83 -2.66 29.58
C LEU A 721 6.87 -3.79 29.71
N LEU A 722 7.83 -3.84 28.80
CA LEU A 722 8.98 -4.73 28.85
C LEU A 722 9.96 -4.35 29.97
N ASP A 723 10.27 -3.06 30.13
CA ASP A 723 11.06 -2.55 31.25
C ASP A 723 10.42 -2.93 32.62
N GLN A 724 9.09 -2.79 32.72
CA GLN A 724 8.35 -3.22 33.93
C GLN A 724 8.40 -4.73 34.16
N ALA A 725 8.32 -5.52 33.09
CA ALA A 725 8.46 -6.97 33.17
C ALA A 725 9.87 -7.35 33.66
N ALA A 726 10.91 -6.68 33.17
CA ALA A 726 12.30 -6.91 33.56
C ALA A 726 12.55 -6.62 35.04
N GLU A 727 11.98 -5.53 35.58
CA GLU A 727 12.01 -5.21 37.02
C GLU A 727 11.40 -6.32 37.87
N ARG A 728 10.23 -6.85 37.50
CA ARG A 728 9.59 -7.95 38.25
C ARG A 728 10.34 -9.28 38.11
N LEU A 729 10.90 -9.56 36.93
CA LEU A 729 11.71 -10.77 36.71
C LEU A 729 13.03 -10.73 37.49
N HIS A 730 13.62 -9.54 37.63
CA HIS A 730 14.81 -9.32 38.45
C HIS A 730 14.54 -9.68 39.92
N ASP A 731 13.44 -9.17 40.48
CA ASP A 731 13.00 -9.50 41.85
C ASP A 731 12.57 -10.98 41.96
N GLY A 732 12.00 -11.52 40.88
CA GLY A 732 11.51 -12.90 40.79
C GLY A 732 12.57 -13.99 40.86
N LEU A 733 13.87 -13.65 40.74
CA LEU A 733 14.96 -14.57 41.05
C LEU A 733 14.98 -15.00 42.53
N GLN A 734 14.30 -14.24 43.40
CA GLN A 734 14.18 -14.55 44.83
C GLN A 734 12.77 -15.03 45.23
N ASP A 735 11.73 -14.64 44.47
CA ASP A 735 10.32 -14.98 44.73
C ASP A 735 9.60 -15.43 43.45
N ASP A 736 9.16 -16.69 43.40
CA ASP A 736 8.41 -17.26 42.28
C ASP A 736 7.16 -16.45 41.91
N THR A 737 6.57 -15.74 42.88
CA THR A 737 5.38 -14.92 42.68
C THR A 737 5.67 -13.73 41.76
N GLU A 738 6.82 -13.06 41.93
CA GLU A 738 7.22 -11.91 41.11
C GLU A 738 7.58 -12.34 39.69
N SER A 739 8.14 -13.54 39.52
CA SER A 739 8.37 -14.13 38.20
C SER A 739 7.08 -14.28 37.39
N PHE A 740 5.99 -14.72 38.03
CA PHE A 740 4.67 -14.80 37.38
C PHE A 740 4.17 -13.42 36.93
N PHE A 741 4.30 -12.40 37.78
CA PHE A 741 3.93 -11.03 37.43
C PHE A 741 4.78 -10.47 36.28
N GLY A 742 6.08 -10.77 36.25
CA GLY A 742 6.96 -10.42 35.14
C GLY A 742 6.49 -10.98 33.79
N VAL A 743 6.16 -12.27 33.74
CA VAL A 743 5.61 -12.91 32.53
C VAL A 743 4.26 -12.28 32.14
N TYR A 744 3.41 -11.98 33.12
CA TYR A 744 2.14 -11.29 32.89
C TYR A 744 2.36 -9.91 32.24
N HIS A 745 3.30 -9.10 32.75
CA HIS A 745 3.63 -7.79 32.18
C HIS A 745 4.18 -7.89 30.75
N LEU A 746 5.00 -8.91 30.45
CA LEU A 746 5.48 -9.18 29.10
C LEU A 746 4.33 -9.46 28.12
N ILE A 747 3.43 -10.37 28.48
CA ILE A 747 2.27 -10.72 27.64
C ILE A 747 1.34 -9.50 27.46
N ARG A 748 1.11 -8.76 28.55
CA ARG A 748 0.34 -7.51 28.53
C ARG A 748 0.96 -6.50 27.55
N GLY A 749 2.28 -6.34 27.56
CA GLY A 749 3.03 -5.51 26.62
C GLY A 749 2.78 -5.88 25.16
N ILE A 750 2.88 -7.17 24.85
CA ILE A 750 2.63 -7.69 23.50
C ILE A 750 1.19 -7.42 23.07
N ILE A 751 0.21 -7.61 23.96
CA ILE A 751 -1.22 -7.35 23.67
C ILE A 751 -1.46 -5.85 23.42
N TYR A 752 -0.89 -4.96 24.23
CA TYR A 752 -1.04 -3.53 23.98
C TYR A 752 -0.46 -3.13 22.63
N TRP A 753 0.74 -3.62 22.31
CA TRP A 753 1.42 -3.28 21.06
C TRP A 753 0.76 -3.88 19.82
N LEU A 754 0.44 -5.17 19.83
CA LEU A 754 -0.04 -5.92 18.67
C LEU A 754 -1.55 -6.05 18.60
N ALA A 755 -2.33 -5.59 19.59
CA ALA A 755 -3.78 -5.65 19.59
C ALA A 755 -4.43 -4.27 19.88
N VAL A 756 -4.22 -3.74 21.08
CA VAL A 756 -4.97 -2.56 21.58
C VAL A 756 -4.61 -1.29 20.84
N ILE A 757 -3.33 -0.95 20.71
CA ILE A 757 -2.91 0.32 20.11
C ILE A 757 -3.27 0.39 18.61
N PRO A 758 -3.01 -0.63 17.77
CA PRO A 758 -3.45 -0.62 16.38
C PRO A 758 -4.97 -0.57 16.23
N PHE A 759 -5.72 -1.23 17.13
CA PHE A 759 -7.19 -1.13 17.20
C PHE A 759 -7.62 0.32 17.44
N LEU A 760 -7.06 0.97 18.47
CA LEU A 760 -7.35 2.36 18.80
C LEU A 760 -7.06 3.28 17.62
N MET A 761 -5.89 3.15 17.00
CA MET A 761 -5.51 3.96 15.84
C MET A 761 -6.48 3.80 14.67
N ARG A 762 -6.98 2.58 14.40
CA ARG A 762 -8.01 2.36 13.35
C ARG A 762 -9.33 3.03 13.68
N VAL A 763 -9.80 2.92 14.93
CA VAL A 763 -11.04 3.58 15.35
C VAL A 763 -10.87 5.10 15.25
N LEU A 764 -9.76 5.66 15.74
CA LEU A 764 -9.49 7.09 15.68
C LEU A 764 -9.35 7.61 14.25
N LEU A 765 -8.73 6.84 13.35
CA LEU A 765 -8.68 7.17 11.93
C LEU A 765 -10.08 7.23 11.31
N ARG A 766 -10.99 6.31 11.69
CA ARG A 766 -12.40 6.37 11.25
C ARG A 766 -13.12 7.61 11.77
N VAL A 767 -12.94 7.95 13.04
CA VAL A 767 -13.54 9.17 13.61
C VAL A 767 -12.95 10.41 12.93
N ALA A 768 -11.64 10.44 12.70
CA ALA A 768 -10.97 11.51 11.98
C ALA A 768 -11.49 11.68 10.56
N TRP A 769 -11.77 10.57 9.87
CA TRP A 769 -12.41 10.58 8.56
C TRP A 769 -13.82 11.17 8.61
N MET A 770 -14.66 10.74 9.56
CA MET A 770 -16.01 11.30 9.72
C MET A 770 -15.98 12.80 10.02
N LEU A 771 -14.93 13.29 10.69
CA LEU A 771 -14.74 14.68 11.09
C LEU A 771 -13.76 15.46 10.18
N GLN A 772 -13.45 14.96 8.98
CA GLN A 772 -12.41 15.55 8.12
C GLN A 772 -12.79 16.89 7.49
N ALA A 773 -14.11 17.13 7.32
CA ALA A 773 -14.63 18.32 6.64
C ALA A 773 -14.08 19.62 7.25
N GLN A 774 -13.53 20.50 6.41
CA GLN A 774 -13.08 21.83 6.81
C GLN A 774 -14.26 22.70 7.19
N HIS A 775 -14.05 23.51 8.23
CA HIS A 775 -14.90 24.67 8.47
C HIS A 775 -14.05 25.94 8.40
N PRO A 776 -14.64 27.05 7.94
CA PRO A 776 -13.95 28.34 7.92
C PRO A 776 -13.58 28.82 9.34
N CYS A 777 -14.35 28.40 10.35
CA CYS A 777 -14.06 28.70 11.75
C CYS A 777 -13.01 27.74 12.34
N ARG A 778 -11.83 28.29 12.70
CA ARG A 778 -10.73 27.53 13.34
C ARG A 778 -11.16 26.86 14.65
N LEU A 779 -12.00 27.52 15.44
CA LEU A 779 -12.48 26.97 16.71
C LEU A 779 -13.29 25.68 16.49
N LEU A 780 -14.17 25.66 15.49
CA LEU A 780 -14.95 24.46 15.18
C LEU A 780 -14.06 23.33 14.66
N ASP A 781 -13.00 23.67 13.91
CA ASP A 781 -12.00 22.70 13.49
C ASP A 781 -11.23 22.12 14.71
N TRP A 782 -10.84 22.96 15.67
CA TRP A 782 -10.22 22.49 16.91
C TRP A 782 -11.17 21.64 17.76
N MET A 783 -12.44 22.01 17.87
CA MET A 783 -13.46 21.22 18.57
C MET A 783 -13.61 19.81 17.97
N LYS A 784 -13.55 19.69 16.64
CA LYS A 784 -13.56 18.38 15.97
C LYS A 784 -12.33 17.54 16.34
N THR A 785 -11.15 18.16 16.43
CA THR A 785 -9.94 17.47 16.91
C THR A 785 -10.08 17.05 18.37
N SER A 786 -10.60 17.93 19.23
CA SER A 786 -10.88 17.61 20.64
C SER A 786 -11.86 16.45 20.79
N LEU A 787 -12.85 16.33 19.92
CA LEU A 787 -13.79 15.20 19.92
C LEU A 787 -13.10 13.87 19.60
N ILE A 788 -12.15 13.85 18.65
CA ILE A 788 -11.34 12.65 18.38
C ILE A 788 -10.54 12.25 19.62
N LEU A 789 -9.92 13.25 20.27
CA LEU A 789 -9.12 13.03 21.46
C LEU A 789 -9.98 12.53 22.64
N LEU A 790 -11.20 13.06 22.80
CA LEU A 790 -12.15 12.58 23.80
C LEU A 790 -12.47 11.10 23.57
N VAL A 791 -12.74 10.69 22.32
CA VAL A 791 -12.96 9.28 21.98
C VAL A 791 -11.72 8.45 22.30
N ALA A 792 -10.51 8.95 22.00
CA ALA A 792 -9.26 8.27 22.34
C ALA A 792 -9.14 8.04 23.86
N CYS A 793 -9.36 9.07 24.66
CA CYS A 793 -9.30 8.99 26.12
C CYS A 793 -10.32 8.00 26.67
N VAL A 794 -11.57 8.04 26.20
CA VAL A 794 -12.62 7.10 26.65
C VAL A 794 -12.24 5.66 26.34
N LEU A 795 -11.73 5.39 25.14
CA LEU A 795 -11.31 4.04 24.77
C LEU A 795 -10.10 3.56 25.57
N VAL A 796 -9.09 4.43 25.78
CA VAL A 796 -7.93 4.12 26.62
C VAL A 796 -8.35 3.81 28.05
N ILE A 797 -9.21 4.64 28.64
CA ILE A 797 -9.75 4.41 29.99
C ILE A 797 -10.51 3.08 30.03
N ALA A 798 -11.31 2.76 29.00
CA ALA A 798 -12.03 1.49 28.94
C ALA A 798 -11.09 0.27 28.90
N PHE A 799 -10.03 0.31 28.08
CA PHE A 799 -9.05 -0.78 28.04
C PHE A 799 -8.26 -0.90 29.34
N VAL A 800 -7.84 0.21 29.95
CA VAL A 800 -7.16 0.21 31.25
C VAL A 800 -8.09 -0.32 32.34
N SER A 801 -9.37 0.05 32.31
CA SER A 801 -10.36 -0.46 33.27
C SER A 801 -10.61 -1.95 33.07
N LEU A 802 -10.70 -2.42 31.83
CA LEU A 802 -10.85 -3.84 31.52
C LEU A 802 -9.64 -4.65 31.99
N ASP A 803 -8.45 -4.12 31.81
CA ASP A 803 -7.20 -4.74 32.25
C ASP A 803 -7.11 -4.84 33.79
N ILE A 804 -7.46 -3.76 34.49
CA ILE A 804 -7.43 -3.73 35.97
C ILE A 804 -8.56 -4.58 36.59
N PHE A 805 -9.80 -4.44 36.10
CA PHE A 805 -10.99 -5.02 36.76
C PHE A 805 -11.53 -6.29 36.10
N GLY A 806 -11.34 -6.46 34.80
CA GLY A 806 -11.84 -7.62 34.06
C GLY A 806 -11.02 -8.89 34.29
N GLY A 807 -9.81 -8.75 34.83
CA GLY A 807 -8.84 -9.83 34.97
C GLY A 807 -8.16 -10.18 33.64
N PHE A 808 -7.01 -10.85 33.75
CA PHE A 808 -6.11 -11.13 32.64
C PHE A 808 -6.81 -11.78 31.43
N TYR A 809 -7.56 -12.86 31.66
CA TYR A 809 -8.20 -13.60 30.56
C TYR A 809 -9.23 -12.74 29.81
N ALA A 810 -10.08 -12.00 30.53
CA ALA A 810 -11.07 -11.14 29.88
C ALA A 810 -10.39 -10.05 29.03
N PHE A 811 -9.31 -9.45 29.55
CA PHE A 811 -8.51 -8.47 28.81
C PHE A 811 -7.89 -9.07 27.54
N VAL A 812 -7.24 -10.23 27.65
CA VAL A 812 -6.59 -10.92 26.52
C VAL A 812 -7.61 -11.28 25.44
N PHE A 813 -8.68 -12.01 25.80
CA PHE A 813 -9.67 -12.48 24.83
C PHE A 813 -10.40 -11.32 24.14
N THR A 814 -10.76 -10.27 24.90
CA THR A 814 -11.44 -9.10 24.34
C THR A 814 -10.51 -8.34 23.39
N SER A 815 -9.27 -8.09 23.79
CA SER A 815 -8.30 -7.33 22.98
C SER A 815 -7.95 -8.05 21.68
N ILE A 816 -7.70 -9.37 21.74
CA ILE A 816 -7.41 -10.18 20.55
C ILE A 816 -8.64 -10.23 19.62
N SER A 817 -9.84 -10.43 20.18
CA SER A 817 -11.07 -10.48 19.38
C SER A 817 -11.32 -9.16 18.67
N LEU A 818 -11.14 -8.02 19.35
CA LEU A 818 -11.25 -6.69 18.76
C LEU A 818 -10.17 -6.43 17.70
N ALA A 819 -8.93 -6.90 17.91
CA ALA A 819 -7.87 -6.79 16.93
C ALA A 819 -8.17 -7.61 15.66
N LEU A 820 -8.61 -8.86 15.80
CA LEU A 820 -9.01 -9.71 14.67
C LEU A 820 -10.22 -9.11 13.94
N PHE A 821 -11.21 -8.64 14.70
CA PHE A 821 -12.39 -7.98 14.13
C PHE A 821 -11.99 -6.73 13.35
N THR A 822 -11.15 -5.87 13.90
CA THR A 822 -10.73 -4.64 13.21
C THR A 822 -9.80 -4.89 12.05
N TRP A 823 -8.92 -5.89 12.15
CA TRP A 823 -8.09 -6.32 11.03
C TRP A 823 -8.97 -6.70 9.83
N ARG A 824 -10.05 -7.47 10.07
CA ARG A 824 -10.88 -8.05 9.01
C ARG A 824 -12.05 -7.18 8.54
N TYR A 825 -12.75 -6.51 9.46
CA TYR A 825 -14.06 -5.89 9.19
C TYR A 825 -14.07 -4.37 9.28
N LEU A 826 -12.97 -3.75 9.70
CA LEU A 826 -12.88 -2.30 9.86
C LEU A 826 -11.97 -1.66 8.81
N PRO A 827 -12.32 -1.67 7.49
CA PRO A 827 -11.54 -0.98 6.46
C PRO A 827 -11.52 0.53 6.73
N VAL A 828 -10.49 1.22 6.24
CA VAL A 828 -10.44 2.68 6.32
C VAL A 828 -11.59 3.22 5.46
N PRO A 829 -12.46 4.12 5.93
CA PRO A 829 -13.49 4.71 5.09
C PRO A 829 -12.85 5.45 3.90
N VAL A 830 -13.42 5.28 2.72
CA VAL A 830 -12.98 5.91 1.46
C VAL A 830 -14.18 6.66 0.89
N PRO A 831 -13.97 7.78 0.16
CA PRO A 831 -15.07 8.50 -0.45
C PRO A 831 -15.77 7.53 -1.40
N LYS A 832 -17.06 7.28 -1.18
CA LYS A 832 -17.85 6.58 -2.20
C LYS A 832 -17.87 7.51 -3.41
N ARG A 833 -17.43 7.01 -4.58
CA ARG A 833 -17.64 7.72 -5.84
C ARG A 833 -19.12 8.08 -5.89
N ALA A 834 -19.43 9.36 -5.99
CA ALA A 834 -20.79 9.78 -6.29
C ALA A 834 -21.11 9.10 -7.61
N LYS A 835 -21.99 8.09 -7.58
CA LYS A 835 -22.47 7.47 -8.81
C LYS A 835 -23.07 8.62 -9.59
N SER A 836 -22.52 8.92 -10.77
CA SER A 836 -23.17 9.82 -11.70
C SER A 836 -24.59 9.31 -11.86
N THR A 837 -25.55 10.09 -11.40
CA THR A 837 -26.95 9.87 -11.68
C THR A 837 -27.13 10.18 -13.16
N GLU A 838 -26.83 9.19 -14.00
CA GLU A 838 -27.25 9.14 -15.41
C GLU A 838 -28.60 8.44 -15.53
#